data_AF-A0A9X7WM66-F1
#
_entry.id   AF-A0A9X7WM66-F1
#
_cell.length_a   1.000
_cell.length_b   1.000
_cell.length_c   1.000
_cell.angle_alpha   90.00
_cell.angle_beta   90.00
_cell.angle_gamma   90.00
#
_symmetry.space_group_name_H-M   'P 1'
#
loop_
_entity.id
_entity.type
_entity.pdbx_description
1 polymer ?
#
loop_
_entity_poly.entity_id
_entity_poly.type
_entity_poly.pdbx_seq_one_letter_code
_entity_poly.pdbx_strand_id
1 'polypeptide(L)'
;MADRDDDAPDQPATELEDDGPATQRADVLAESSSVRRPMSTQAIFRPRESSSSPGSAESHDTTVVRTVAPRRRLGGGLVEIPRVPPIDPLAALMDDPEVAESKRFCWNCGRPVGRSTGDAKGASEGWCPHCGSPYSFLPQLKPGDMVAGQYEIKGCVAHGGLGWVYLAVDHNVNERPVVLKGLVHSGDAEAQAIAMAERQFLAEVTHPSIVKIFNFVQHQDSHGDPVGYIVMEYVGGQSLKQRRGTRLPVAQAIAYMLEILPALGYLHSLGLVYNDLKPENIVLTEEQLKLIDLGAVARINSFGYLYGTPGFQAPDIVRTGPTVATDIYTVGRTLAALTLKLRTRDGRYVEGLPDDDPVLKKYDSYRRLLRRAIDPDPRRRFTSAEEMSAQLMGVLREVVARDTGIPRPGLSTVFTRSRSTFGEHLLVAHTDVYLDGHVHSQNLTAREIVTALQVPLIDPGDVAAPLLSSMELSEPVQTLDSLRAVRNSSLESDGIDLSESIGLPLMEVRALLDLGNVTKATSKLDELAEQVGWRWRLVWFRGVAELLTGDYEAARKDFTEVLDMFPGELAPKMALAATAELAGTEDERGFYESVWRTDDSVISAAFGLARALSVEGDRTAAVRTLDEVPATSRHFTTARLTSAVTLLSGRSSSEITEAQIRDAARRVEALPDTEPRVLQIRALVLGAAMDWLTEHEASTNHILGFPFTEHGLRLGVEMALRALARLAPTQEHRYRLVDTANAVRPMSTF
;
A
#
# COMPACT_ATOMS: atom_id res chain seq x y z
N MET A 1 -41.59 45.61 10.04
CA MET A 1 -42.68 46.37 10.68
C MET A 1 -42.47 46.23 12.18
N ALA A 2 -41.96 47.19 12.95
CA ALA A 2 -41.73 48.61 12.72
C ALA A 2 -40.50 49.09 13.55
N ASP A 3 -39.73 50.03 12.98
CA ASP A 3 -38.99 51.20 13.53
C ASP A 3 -38.21 51.08 14.88
N ARG A 4 -36.89 51.34 15.01
CA ARG A 4 -36.05 52.56 14.77
C ARG A 4 -36.68 53.82 15.42
N ASP A 5 -36.06 54.70 16.17
CA ASP A 5 -34.68 55.18 16.41
C ASP A 5 -34.64 55.86 17.81
N ASP A 6 -33.44 56.06 18.35
CA ASP A 6 -32.92 57.30 19.00
C ASP A 6 -31.86 56.98 20.07
N ASP A 7 -30.61 57.41 19.84
CA ASP A 7 -30.05 58.60 20.52
C ASP A 7 -28.56 58.78 20.17
N ALA A 8 -28.25 59.94 19.59
CA ALA A 8 -26.94 60.61 19.66
C ALA A 8 -26.98 61.57 20.89
N PRO A 9 -26.06 62.52 21.16
CA PRO A 9 -24.82 62.93 20.47
C PRO A 9 -23.63 63.27 21.41
N ASP A 10 -22.47 63.66 20.86
CA ASP A 10 -21.88 64.97 21.18
C ASP A 10 -20.74 65.35 20.20
N GLN A 11 -20.88 66.55 19.60
CA GLN A 11 -19.88 67.32 18.84
C GLN A 11 -19.37 68.46 19.77
N PRO A 12 -18.75 69.60 19.34
CA PRO A 12 -18.05 70.01 18.09
C PRO A 12 -16.62 70.55 18.43
N ALA A 13 -15.75 71.12 17.56
CA ALA A 13 -15.93 72.23 16.63
C ALA A 13 -14.70 72.46 15.71
N THR A 14 -14.94 72.48 14.39
CA THR A 14 -14.81 73.60 13.40
C THR A 14 -14.01 74.86 13.79
N GLU A 15 -13.35 75.64 12.92
CA GLU A 15 -12.96 75.67 11.49
C GLU A 15 -12.27 77.04 11.23
N LEU A 16 -11.85 77.30 9.97
CA LEU A 16 -11.62 78.58 9.27
C LEU A 16 -10.14 78.94 8.97
N GLU A 17 -9.66 78.75 7.72
CA GLU A 17 -9.68 79.65 6.52
C GLU A 17 -8.41 80.54 6.49
N ASP A 18 -7.73 80.90 5.38
CA ASP A 18 -7.63 80.61 3.94
C ASP A 18 -6.37 81.39 3.44
N ASP A 19 -6.03 81.31 2.15
CA ASP A 19 -5.04 82.03 1.31
C ASP A 19 -3.65 81.42 1.07
N GLY A 20 -3.43 81.01 -0.19
CA GLY A 20 -2.22 80.40 -0.79
C GLY A 20 -1.14 81.42 -1.25
N PRO A 21 -0.36 81.18 -2.34
CA PRO A 21 -0.24 80.00 -3.19
C PRO A 21 1.22 79.57 -3.55
N ALA A 22 1.31 78.47 -4.31
CA ALA A 22 2.38 78.09 -5.26
C ALA A 22 3.68 77.53 -4.64
N THR A 23 4.25 76.39 -5.05
CA THR A 23 4.25 75.63 -6.33
C THR A 23 4.46 74.14 -6.01
N GLN A 24 3.57 73.25 -6.45
CA GLN A 24 3.75 72.25 -7.54
C GLN A 24 4.99 71.33 -7.41
N ARG A 25 4.92 70.01 -7.61
CA ARG A 25 3.88 69.03 -7.99
C ARG A 25 4.50 67.63 -7.69
N ALA A 26 3.80 66.69 -7.06
CA ALA A 26 2.75 65.80 -7.62
C ALA A 26 3.39 64.66 -8.45
N ASP A 27 3.01 63.38 -8.37
CA ASP A 27 1.74 62.73 -8.00
C ASP A 27 2.01 61.23 -7.67
N VAL A 28 1.45 60.64 -6.61
CA VAL A 28 0.17 59.85 -6.54
C VAL A 28 0.32 58.46 -7.19
N LEU A 29 0.47 57.38 -6.41
CA LEU A 29 -0.49 56.58 -5.61
C LEU A 29 -1.28 55.53 -6.43
N ALA A 30 -1.23 54.31 -5.86
CA ALA A 30 -2.27 53.26 -5.82
C ALA A 30 -2.64 52.57 -7.15
N GLU A 31 -3.02 51.29 -7.24
CA GLU A 31 -3.71 50.37 -6.33
C GLU A 31 -3.34 48.89 -6.59
N SER A 32 -3.85 48.04 -5.69
CA SER A 32 -3.92 46.58 -5.59
C SER A 32 -4.12 45.72 -6.86
N SER A 33 -3.58 44.49 -6.85
CA SER A 33 -4.35 43.23 -6.73
C SER A 33 -3.60 41.97 -7.25
N SER A 34 -3.99 40.82 -6.68
CA SER A 34 -4.01 39.47 -7.27
C SER A 34 -2.84 38.48 -7.05
N VAL A 35 -3.27 37.37 -6.43
CA VAL A 35 -2.75 35.99 -6.38
C VAL A 35 -2.09 35.51 -7.68
N ARG A 36 -0.91 34.88 -7.59
CA ARG A 36 -0.44 33.84 -8.54
C ARG A 36 0.68 32.96 -7.96
N ARG A 37 0.49 31.64 -8.05
CA ARG A 37 1.44 30.55 -7.75
C ARG A 37 2.74 30.66 -8.57
N PRO A 38 3.92 30.27 -8.07
CA PRO A 38 5.12 30.14 -8.90
C PRO A 38 5.24 28.72 -9.50
N MET A 39 5.39 28.66 -10.82
CA MET A 39 5.81 27.46 -11.56
C MET A 39 7.32 27.50 -11.85
N SER A 40 7.89 26.29 -11.83
CA SER A 40 9.04 25.78 -12.61
C SER A 40 10.40 26.49 -12.50
N THR A 41 11.33 25.83 -11.80
CA THR A 41 12.77 26.08 -11.85
C THR A 41 13.40 25.47 -13.12
N GLN A 42 14.06 26.32 -13.90
CA GLN A 42 14.85 25.97 -15.07
C GLN A 42 16.18 25.31 -14.67
N ALA A 43 16.58 24.33 -15.49
CA ALA A 43 17.81 23.56 -15.36
C ALA A 43 19.07 24.39 -15.66
N ILE A 44 20.08 24.19 -14.84
CA ILE A 44 21.42 24.79 -14.89
C ILE A 44 22.22 24.16 -16.04
N PHE A 45 22.64 24.97 -17.00
CA PHE A 45 23.50 24.59 -18.13
C PHE A 45 24.96 24.99 -17.82
N ARG A 46 25.89 24.03 -17.88
CA ARG A 46 27.35 24.27 -17.81
C ARG A 46 27.93 24.43 -19.22
N PRO A 47 28.86 25.37 -19.49
CA PRO A 47 29.46 25.54 -20.81
C PRO A 47 30.62 24.55 -21.02
N ARG A 48 30.77 24.05 -22.25
CA ARG A 48 31.95 23.31 -22.70
C ARG A 48 32.53 23.98 -23.95
N GLU A 49 33.84 24.08 -23.96
CA GLU A 49 34.67 24.84 -24.91
C GLU A 49 34.65 24.33 -26.36
N SER A 50 35.06 25.24 -27.24
CA SER A 50 35.16 25.26 -28.70
C SER A 50 36.08 24.22 -29.35
N SER A 51 35.68 23.73 -30.53
CA SER A 51 36.55 23.70 -31.72
C SER A 51 35.74 23.53 -33.02
N SER A 52 36.31 24.04 -34.10
CA SER A 52 35.75 24.49 -35.38
C SER A 52 35.64 23.44 -36.49
N SER A 53 34.62 23.54 -37.36
CA SER A 53 34.70 23.79 -38.83
C SER A 53 33.36 23.56 -39.54
N PRO A 54 33.04 24.28 -40.64
CA PRO A 54 31.73 24.25 -41.30
C PRO A 54 31.68 23.21 -42.43
N GLY A 55 30.75 22.26 -42.34
CA GLY A 55 30.47 21.27 -43.39
C GLY A 55 28.98 21.25 -43.72
N SER A 56 28.66 21.61 -44.96
CA SER A 56 27.47 21.29 -45.76
C SER A 56 26.24 20.71 -45.03
N ALA A 57 25.18 21.52 -44.96
CA ALA A 57 23.86 21.07 -44.53
C ALA A 57 23.20 20.18 -45.60
N GLU A 58 23.29 18.87 -45.40
CA GLU A 58 22.30 17.93 -45.94
C GLU A 58 21.18 17.77 -44.91
N SER A 59 19.96 18.15 -45.30
CA SER A 59 18.76 17.97 -44.51
C SER A 59 18.37 16.49 -44.48
N HIS A 60 18.93 15.73 -43.54
CA HIS A 60 18.35 14.44 -43.16
C HIS A 60 17.17 14.68 -42.25
N ASP A 61 15.98 14.51 -42.82
CA ASP A 61 14.71 14.39 -42.11
C ASP A 61 14.73 13.07 -41.31
N THR A 62 15.41 13.08 -40.16
CA THR A 62 15.34 11.96 -39.22
C THR A 62 13.99 12.03 -38.51
N THR A 63 13.02 11.33 -39.08
CA THR A 63 11.79 10.96 -38.39
C THR A 63 12.21 10.16 -37.15
N VAL A 64 12.16 10.79 -35.98
CA VAL A 64 12.43 10.10 -34.71
C VAL A 64 11.26 9.16 -34.45
N VAL A 65 11.38 7.92 -34.93
CA VAL A 65 10.46 6.84 -34.57
C VAL A 65 10.69 6.57 -33.09
N ARG A 66 9.78 7.04 -32.23
CA ARG A 66 9.76 6.66 -30.81
C ARG A 66 9.57 5.15 -30.73
N THR A 67 10.65 4.41 -30.49
CA THR A 67 10.57 2.99 -30.15
C THR A 67 9.91 2.86 -28.78
N VAL A 68 8.63 2.47 -28.77
CA VAL A 68 7.88 2.20 -27.54
C VAL A 68 8.48 0.94 -26.89
N ALA A 69 8.84 1.03 -25.61
CA ALA A 69 9.40 -0.11 -24.90
C ALA A 69 8.41 -1.29 -24.88
N PRO A 70 8.87 -2.53 -25.14
CA PRO A 70 8.01 -3.71 -25.27
C PRO A 70 7.32 -4.12 -23.95
N ARG A 71 7.81 -3.59 -22.83
CA ARG A 71 7.25 -3.80 -21.49
C ARG A 71 6.77 -2.47 -20.92
N ARG A 72 5.63 -2.49 -20.25
CA ARG A 72 5.05 -1.38 -19.50
C ARG A 72 5.24 -1.62 -18.00
N ARG A 73 5.40 -0.55 -17.23
CA ARG A 73 5.51 -0.61 -15.78
C ARG A 73 4.21 -0.15 -15.10
N LEU A 74 3.66 -0.99 -14.23
CA LEU A 74 2.46 -0.74 -13.43
C LEU A 74 2.79 -0.69 -11.93
N GLY A 75 1.81 -0.26 -11.13
CA GLY A 75 1.90 -0.25 -9.67
C GLY A 75 3.06 0.62 -9.17
N GLY A 76 3.16 1.86 -9.65
CA GLY A 76 4.25 2.77 -9.28
C GLY A 76 5.64 2.36 -9.80
N GLY A 77 5.71 1.52 -10.84
CA GLY A 77 6.98 1.05 -11.40
C GLY A 77 7.44 -0.32 -10.92
N LEU A 78 6.69 -0.95 -10.02
CA LEU A 78 7.07 -2.18 -9.32
C LEU A 78 6.87 -3.45 -10.16
N VAL A 79 5.96 -3.43 -11.14
CA VAL A 79 5.61 -4.62 -11.93
C VAL A 79 5.77 -4.34 -13.41
N GLU A 80 6.55 -5.16 -14.09
CA GLU A 80 6.72 -5.08 -15.54
C GLU A 80 5.79 -6.06 -16.26
N ILE A 81 5.01 -5.55 -17.21
CA ILE A 81 3.99 -6.31 -17.95
C ILE A 81 4.26 -6.17 -19.46
N PRO A 82 4.23 -7.25 -20.24
CA PRO A 82 4.37 -7.16 -21.69
C PRO A 82 3.23 -6.34 -22.29
N ARG A 83 3.54 -5.49 -23.27
CA ARG A 83 2.50 -4.81 -24.04
C ARG A 83 1.77 -5.81 -24.93
N VAL A 84 0.46 -5.68 -25.00
CA VAL A 84 -0.38 -6.44 -25.94
C VAL A 84 -0.39 -5.65 -27.25
N PRO A 85 0.03 -6.23 -28.38
CA PRO A 85 -0.05 -5.53 -29.66
C PRO A 85 -1.53 -5.21 -29.98
N PRO A 86 -1.80 -4.07 -30.63
CA PRO A 86 -3.15 -3.70 -31.00
C PRO A 86 -3.71 -4.77 -31.95
N ILE A 87 -4.91 -5.24 -31.65
CA ILE A 87 -5.64 -6.17 -32.51
C ILE A 87 -6.32 -5.33 -33.58
N ASP A 88 -6.05 -5.64 -34.85
CA ASP A 88 -6.79 -5.05 -35.98
C ASP A 88 -8.29 -5.34 -35.79
N PRO A 89 -9.16 -4.30 -35.79
CA PRO A 89 -10.60 -4.48 -35.68
C PRO A 89 -11.16 -5.57 -36.59
N LEU A 90 -10.69 -5.65 -37.85
CA LEU A 90 -11.17 -6.64 -38.80
C LEU A 90 -10.72 -8.06 -38.45
N ALA A 91 -9.51 -8.21 -37.89
CA ALA A 91 -9.02 -9.50 -37.40
C ALA A 91 -9.77 -10.01 -36.16
N ALA A 92 -10.56 -9.15 -35.50
CA ALA A 92 -11.40 -9.53 -34.37
C ALA A 92 -12.78 -10.07 -34.79
N LEU A 93 -13.13 -9.99 -36.08
CA LEU A 93 -14.38 -10.54 -36.60
C LEU A 93 -14.40 -12.07 -36.51
N MET A 94 -15.53 -12.64 -36.14
CA MET A 94 -15.76 -14.08 -36.22
C MET A 94 -16.15 -14.48 -37.64
N ASP A 95 -15.49 -15.51 -38.17
CA ASP A 95 -15.82 -16.08 -39.49
C ASP A 95 -17.23 -16.71 -39.52
N ASP A 96 -17.60 -17.40 -38.44
CA ASP A 96 -18.90 -18.06 -38.27
C ASP A 96 -19.47 -17.76 -36.88
N PRO A 97 -20.34 -16.74 -36.73
CA PRO A 97 -20.88 -16.35 -35.44
C PRO A 97 -21.94 -17.34 -34.95
N GLU A 98 -21.49 -18.45 -34.34
CA GLU A 98 -22.33 -19.44 -33.68
C GLU A 98 -21.99 -19.59 -32.18
N VAL A 99 -23.03 -19.61 -31.33
CA VAL A 99 -22.88 -19.98 -29.92
C VAL A 99 -22.93 -21.50 -29.79
N ALA A 100 -21.78 -22.12 -29.50
CA ALA A 100 -21.70 -23.55 -29.22
C ALA A 100 -22.69 -23.98 -28.11
N GLU A 101 -23.34 -25.13 -28.27
CA GLU A 101 -24.37 -25.62 -27.32
C GLU A 101 -23.90 -25.62 -25.87
N SER A 102 -22.65 -26.02 -25.61
CA SER A 102 -22.06 -26.05 -24.27
C SER A 102 -22.12 -24.69 -23.55
N LYS A 103 -22.17 -23.59 -24.31
CA LYS A 103 -22.20 -22.20 -23.83
C LYS A 103 -23.60 -21.55 -23.88
N ARG A 104 -24.65 -22.29 -24.27
CA ARG A 104 -26.03 -21.79 -24.33
C ARG A 104 -26.69 -21.85 -22.94
N PHE A 105 -26.90 -20.68 -22.35
CA PHE A 105 -27.54 -20.53 -21.04
C PHE A 105 -28.61 -19.44 -21.09
N CYS A 106 -29.69 -19.62 -20.33
CA CYS A 106 -30.72 -18.60 -20.19
C CYS A 106 -30.13 -17.36 -19.50
N TRP A 107 -30.29 -16.19 -20.11
CA TRP A 107 -29.79 -14.93 -19.57
C TRP A 107 -30.44 -14.55 -18.22
N ASN A 108 -31.69 -14.97 -17.99
CA ASN A 108 -32.43 -14.64 -16.78
C ASN A 108 -32.09 -15.61 -15.62
N CYS A 109 -32.34 -16.93 -15.80
CA CYS A 109 -32.17 -17.90 -14.72
C CYS A 109 -30.80 -18.62 -14.71
N GLY A 110 -29.97 -18.45 -15.75
CA GLY A 110 -28.65 -19.06 -15.87
C GLY A 110 -28.63 -20.56 -16.17
N ARG A 111 -29.79 -21.20 -16.35
CA ARG A 111 -29.87 -22.65 -16.65
C ARG A 111 -29.52 -22.96 -18.12
N PRO A 112 -29.01 -24.16 -18.43
CA PRO A 112 -28.80 -24.60 -19.81
C PRO A 112 -30.08 -24.50 -20.65
N VAL A 113 -30.00 -23.94 -21.85
CA VAL A 113 -31.09 -23.88 -22.83
C VAL A 113 -30.57 -24.21 -24.23
N GLY A 114 -31.45 -24.49 -25.19
CA GLY A 114 -31.07 -24.75 -26.59
C GLY A 114 -30.11 -25.93 -26.74
N ARG A 115 -30.26 -26.98 -25.92
CA ARG A 115 -29.42 -28.19 -25.90
C ARG A 115 -30.04 -29.30 -26.72
N SER A 116 -29.23 -30.07 -27.43
CA SER A 116 -29.69 -31.26 -28.13
C SER A 116 -30.19 -32.33 -27.15
N THR A 117 -31.33 -32.95 -27.44
CA THR A 117 -31.88 -34.09 -26.69
C THR A 117 -32.23 -35.22 -27.64
N GLY A 118 -31.50 -36.34 -27.55
CA GLY A 118 -31.64 -37.45 -28.50
C GLY A 118 -31.23 -37.03 -29.91
N ASP A 119 -32.11 -37.28 -30.90
CA ASP A 119 -31.89 -36.91 -32.30
C ASP A 119 -32.32 -35.48 -32.66
N ALA A 120 -32.95 -34.75 -31.72
CA ALA A 120 -33.36 -33.36 -31.93
C ALA A 120 -32.21 -32.39 -31.64
N LYS A 121 -31.78 -31.64 -32.67
CA LYS A 121 -30.80 -30.56 -32.52
C LYS A 121 -31.30 -29.47 -31.56
N GLY A 122 -30.41 -28.98 -30.70
CA GLY A 122 -30.71 -27.87 -29.80
C GLY A 122 -31.04 -26.59 -30.57
N ALA A 123 -32.22 -26.04 -30.34
CA ALA A 123 -32.67 -24.81 -30.99
C ALA A 123 -31.76 -23.61 -30.63
N SER A 124 -31.45 -22.78 -31.63
CA SER A 124 -30.66 -21.54 -31.45
C SER A 124 -31.53 -20.37 -30.97
N GLU A 125 -32.85 -20.48 -31.04
CA GLU A 125 -33.82 -19.50 -30.54
C GLU A 125 -35.02 -20.21 -29.93
N GLY A 126 -35.67 -19.59 -28.95
CA GLY A 126 -36.90 -20.11 -28.34
C GLY A 126 -37.16 -19.52 -26.95
N TRP A 127 -37.89 -20.26 -26.12
CA TRP A 127 -38.20 -19.86 -24.74
C TRP A 127 -37.56 -20.81 -23.74
N CYS A 128 -37.05 -20.25 -22.64
CA CYS A 128 -36.47 -21.03 -21.57
C CYS A 128 -37.55 -21.93 -20.94
N PRO A 129 -37.36 -23.27 -20.91
CA PRO A 129 -38.37 -24.19 -20.38
C PRO A 129 -38.55 -24.06 -18.85
N HIS A 130 -37.63 -23.36 -18.17
CA HIS A 130 -37.66 -23.22 -16.71
C HIS A 130 -38.29 -21.90 -16.23
N CYS A 131 -38.10 -20.80 -16.95
CA CYS A 131 -38.57 -19.48 -16.50
C CYS A 131 -39.36 -18.71 -17.56
N GLY A 132 -39.60 -19.30 -18.74
CA GLY A 132 -40.39 -18.68 -19.81
C GLY A 132 -39.71 -17.52 -20.54
N SER A 133 -38.50 -17.11 -20.14
CA SER A 133 -37.80 -16.00 -20.80
C SER A 133 -37.36 -16.38 -22.22
N PRO A 134 -37.56 -15.48 -23.21
CA PRO A 134 -37.09 -15.73 -24.58
C PRO A 134 -35.55 -15.76 -24.62
N TYR A 135 -34.98 -16.53 -25.53
CA TYR A 135 -33.56 -16.53 -25.83
C TYR A 135 -33.35 -16.59 -27.35
N SER A 136 -32.35 -15.86 -27.82
CA SER A 136 -31.81 -16.00 -29.18
C SER A 136 -30.29 -16.02 -29.11
N PHE A 137 -29.69 -16.98 -29.80
CA PHE A 137 -28.24 -17.09 -30.00
C PHE A 137 -27.84 -16.70 -31.42
N LEU A 138 -28.77 -16.19 -32.24
CA LEU A 138 -28.48 -15.73 -33.60
C LEU A 138 -28.11 -14.25 -33.61
N PRO A 139 -27.18 -13.82 -34.50
CA PRO A 139 -26.91 -12.41 -34.73
C PRO A 139 -28.15 -11.67 -35.21
N GLN A 140 -28.49 -10.58 -34.53
CA GLN A 140 -29.61 -9.69 -34.85
C GLN A 140 -29.25 -8.66 -35.94
N LEU A 141 -27.96 -8.37 -36.10
CA LEU A 141 -27.42 -7.52 -37.15
C LEU A 141 -26.49 -8.33 -38.05
N LYS A 142 -26.56 -8.10 -39.36
CA LYS A 142 -25.78 -8.78 -40.39
C LYS A 142 -24.72 -7.87 -40.99
N PRO A 143 -23.60 -8.42 -41.48
CA PRO A 143 -22.63 -7.64 -42.25
C PRO A 143 -23.31 -6.90 -43.42
N GLY A 144 -23.04 -5.60 -43.54
CA GLY A 144 -23.65 -4.69 -44.53
C GLY A 144 -24.88 -3.93 -44.04
N ASP A 145 -25.47 -4.29 -42.89
CA ASP A 145 -26.59 -3.54 -42.33
C ASP A 145 -26.15 -2.12 -41.96
N MET A 146 -27.01 -1.14 -42.23
CA MET A 146 -26.77 0.27 -41.89
C MET A 146 -27.66 0.69 -40.72
N VAL A 147 -27.08 0.75 -39.53
CA VAL A 147 -27.80 1.14 -38.31
C VAL A 147 -27.86 2.66 -38.20
N ALA A 148 -29.07 3.20 -38.03
CA ALA A 148 -29.37 4.63 -37.94
C ALA A 148 -28.79 5.49 -39.09
N GLY A 149 -28.55 4.89 -40.26
CA GLY A 149 -27.94 5.59 -41.41
C GLY A 149 -26.47 6.01 -41.20
N GLN A 150 -25.82 5.56 -40.13
CA GLN A 150 -24.49 6.03 -39.72
C GLN A 150 -23.48 4.87 -39.55
N TYR A 151 -23.92 3.74 -38.98
CA TYR A 151 -23.03 2.66 -38.58
C TYR A 151 -23.20 1.47 -39.50
N GLU A 152 -22.17 1.16 -40.29
CA GLU A 152 -22.16 0.01 -41.18
C GLU A 152 -21.59 -1.21 -40.46
N ILE A 153 -22.42 -2.24 -40.27
CA ILE A 153 -22.03 -3.47 -39.57
C ILE A 153 -21.04 -4.28 -40.41
N LYS A 154 -19.93 -4.69 -39.80
CA LYS A 154 -18.93 -5.57 -40.43
C LYS A 154 -19.06 -7.02 -39.98
N GLY A 155 -19.57 -7.26 -38.78
CA GLY A 155 -19.83 -8.60 -38.25
C GLY A 155 -19.78 -8.67 -36.72
N CYS A 156 -19.73 -9.89 -36.19
CA CYS A 156 -19.71 -10.14 -34.75
C CYS A 156 -18.28 -10.28 -34.22
N VAL A 157 -18.03 -9.73 -33.03
CA VAL A 157 -16.71 -9.74 -32.35
C VAL A 157 -16.75 -10.56 -31.06
N ALA A 158 -17.88 -10.55 -30.36
CA ALA A 158 -18.09 -11.32 -29.14
C ALA A 158 -19.56 -11.69 -28.95
N HIS A 159 -19.84 -12.67 -28.09
CA HIS A 159 -21.18 -12.99 -27.59
C HIS A 159 -21.16 -12.97 -26.06
N GLY A 160 -22.08 -12.23 -25.46
CA GLY A 160 -22.14 -12.01 -24.01
C GLY A 160 -23.53 -12.24 -23.42
N GLY A 161 -23.73 -11.73 -22.20
CA GLY A 161 -25.01 -11.83 -21.49
C GLY A 161 -26.15 -11.24 -22.31
N LEU A 162 -26.02 -10.00 -22.77
CA LEU A 162 -26.99 -9.22 -23.57
C LEU A 162 -26.99 -9.57 -25.08
N GLY A 163 -26.45 -10.73 -25.46
CA GLY A 163 -26.37 -11.18 -26.85
C GLY A 163 -25.06 -10.80 -27.55
N TRP A 164 -25.13 -10.66 -28.86
CA TRP A 164 -23.99 -10.40 -29.73
C TRP A 164 -23.46 -8.97 -29.62
N VAL A 165 -22.15 -8.84 -29.80
CA VAL A 165 -21.40 -7.59 -29.86
C VAL A 165 -20.85 -7.44 -31.27
N TYR A 166 -21.20 -6.34 -31.93
CA TYR A 166 -20.94 -6.12 -33.35
C TYR A 166 -19.85 -5.09 -33.57
N LEU A 167 -19.01 -5.30 -34.58
CA LEU A 167 -18.10 -4.27 -35.10
C LEU A 167 -18.84 -3.50 -36.18
N ALA A 168 -18.71 -2.18 -36.15
CA ALA A 168 -19.21 -1.31 -37.21
C ALA A 168 -18.21 -0.21 -37.55
N VAL A 169 -18.41 0.38 -38.72
CA VAL A 169 -17.69 1.59 -39.16
C VAL A 169 -18.61 2.79 -39.00
N ASP A 170 -18.13 3.81 -38.29
CA ASP A 170 -18.85 5.08 -38.10
C ASP A 170 -18.52 6.05 -39.24
N HIS A 171 -19.46 6.19 -40.17
CA HIS A 171 -19.30 7.02 -41.38
C HIS A 171 -19.26 8.53 -41.09
N ASN A 172 -19.71 8.98 -39.91
CA ASN A 172 -19.69 10.39 -39.57
C ASN A 172 -18.36 10.85 -38.97
N VAL A 173 -17.45 9.92 -38.61
CA VAL A 173 -16.20 10.22 -37.92
C VAL A 173 -15.04 9.44 -38.53
N ASN A 174 -14.60 9.85 -39.73
CA ASN A 174 -13.43 9.31 -40.43
C ASN A 174 -13.38 7.77 -40.50
N GLU A 175 -14.53 7.12 -40.72
CA GLU A 175 -14.63 5.66 -40.83
C GLU A 175 -14.04 4.91 -39.62
N ARG A 176 -14.09 5.52 -38.43
CA ARG A 176 -13.52 4.89 -37.23
C ARG A 176 -14.26 3.58 -36.87
N PRO A 177 -13.56 2.56 -36.36
CA PRO A 177 -14.19 1.36 -35.84
C PRO A 177 -14.91 1.65 -34.52
N VAL A 178 -16.16 1.18 -34.41
CA VAL A 178 -16.99 1.27 -33.21
C VAL A 178 -17.63 -0.09 -32.91
N VAL A 179 -18.12 -0.24 -31.69
CA VAL A 179 -18.78 -1.47 -31.23
C VAL A 179 -20.23 -1.18 -30.88
N LEU A 180 -21.15 -2.05 -31.34
CA LEU A 180 -22.57 -2.01 -30.98
C LEU A 180 -22.95 -3.20 -30.10
N LYS A 181 -23.76 -2.95 -29.08
CA LYS A 181 -24.31 -3.96 -28.18
C LYS A 181 -25.76 -3.65 -27.85
N GLY A 182 -26.62 -4.67 -27.80
CA GLY A 182 -28.03 -4.50 -27.43
C GLY A 182 -28.20 -4.07 -25.96
N LEU A 183 -29.22 -3.24 -25.69
CA LEU A 183 -29.47 -2.69 -24.35
C LEU A 183 -30.30 -3.61 -23.44
N VAL A 184 -31.25 -4.35 -24.00
CA VAL A 184 -32.14 -5.28 -23.29
C VAL A 184 -32.43 -6.51 -24.14
N HIS A 185 -32.70 -7.65 -23.50
CA HIS A 185 -32.97 -8.94 -24.18
C HIS A 185 -34.34 -9.04 -24.86
N SER A 186 -35.33 -8.32 -24.34
CA SER A 186 -36.71 -8.35 -24.82
C SER A 186 -37.45 -7.16 -24.21
N GLY A 187 -38.30 -6.52 -25.00
CA GLY A 187 -39.12 -5.40 -24.57
C GLY A 187 -39.80 -4.78 -25.77
N ASP A 188 -41.00 -4.26 -25.57
CA ASP A 188 -41.69 -3.45 -26.56
C ASP A 188 -40.93 -2.13 -26.81
N ALA A 189 -41.40 -1.37 -27.80
CA ALA A 189 -40.78 -0.09 -28.16
C ALA A 189 -40.65 0.87 -26.98
N GLU A 190 -41.60 0.84 -26.03
CA GLU A 190 -41.58 1.65 -24.82
C GLU A 190 -40.46 1.22 -23.87
N ALA A 191 -40.32 -0.08 -23.60
CA ALA A 191 -39.23 -0.61 -22.78
C ALA A 191 -37.84 -0.29 -23.36
N GLN A 192 -37.70 -0.30 -24.69
CA GLN A 192 -36.45 0.03 -25.38
C GLN A 192 -36.13 1.53 -25.26
N ALA A 193 -37.13 2.39 -25.43
CA ALA A 193 -36.98 3.83 -25.25
C ALA A 193 -36.63 4.20 -23.81
N ILE A 194 -37.27 3.57 -22.82
CA ILE A 194 -36.95 3.74 -21.39
C ILE A 194 -35.50 3.29 -21.13
N ALA A 195 -35.10 2.11 -21.61
CA ALA A 195 -33.75 1.58 -21.41
C ALA A 195 -32.64 2.48 -21.99
N MET A 196 -32.92 3.18 -23.09
CA MET A 196 -32.03 4.20 -23.66
C MET A 196 -32.00 5.46 -22.81
N ALA A 197 -33.16 6.01 -22.46
CA ALA A 197 -33.26 7.22 -21.65
C ALA A 197 -32.59 7.08 -20.28
N GLU A 198 -32.75 5.92 -19.63
CA GLU A 198 -32.12 5.61 -18.35
C GLU A 198 -30.59 5.47 -18.43
N ARG A 199 -30.02 5.26 -19.63
CA ARG A 199 -28.58 5.06 -19.83
C ARG A 199 -27.89 6.21 -20.56
N GLN A 200 -28.63 7.22 -21.01
CA GLN A 200 -28.09 8.36 -21.77
C GLN A 200 -26.96 9.08 -21.01
N PHE A 201 -27.02 9.11 -19.67
CA PHE A 201 -25.99 9.73 -18.83
C PHE A 201 -24.60 9.09 -18.98
N LEU A 202 -24.51 7.83 -19.47
CA LEU A 202 -23.24 7.16 -19.71
C LEU A 202 -22.39 7.83 -20.80
N ALA A 203 -23.01 8.63 -21.68
CA ALA A 203 -22.29 9.42 -22.68
C ALA A 203 -21.44 10.54 -22.05
N GLU A 204 -21.77 10.98 -20.83
CA GLU A 204 -21.02 12.02 -20.11
C GLU A 204 -19.82 11.45 -19.34
N VAL A 205 -19.79 10.14 -19.10
CA VAL A 205 -18.70 9.46 -18.38
C VAL A 205 -17.44 9.46 -19.26
N THR A 206 -16.45 10.25 -18.85
CA THR A 206 -15.21 10.42 -19.60
C THR A 206 -14.00 10.17 -18.71
N HIS A 207 -13.38 8.99 -18.86
CA HIS A 207 -12.17 8.62 -18.14
C HIS A 207 -11.26 7.76 -19.03
N PRO A 208 -9.92 7.91 -19.01
CA PRO A 208 -9.01 7.17 -19.89
C PRO A 208 -9.13 5.64 -19.76
N SER A 209 -9.29 5.13 -18.54
CA SER A 209 -9.47 3.70 -18.24
C SER A 209 -10.92 3.19 -18.36
N ILE A 210 -11.84 3.98 -18.93
CA ILE A 210 -13.23 3.58 -19.18
C ILE A 210 -13.49 3.68 -20.69
N VAL A 211 -14.21 2.70 -21.25
CA VAL A 211 -14.65 2.72 -22.65
C VAL A 211 -15.52 3.95 -22.90
N LYS A 212 -15.27 4.66 -24.00
CA LYS A 212 -16.11 5.81 -24.36
C LYS A 212 -17.42 5.34 -24.97
N ILE A 213 -18.53 5.89 -24.49
CA ILE A 213 -19.84 5.75 -25.13
C ILE A 213 -20.02 6.90 -26.11
N PHE A 214 -20.29 6.59 -27.37
CA PHE A 214 -20.44 7.60 -28.41
C PHE A 214 -21.90 7.95 -28.67
N ASN A 215 -22.80 6.96 -28.66
CA ASN A 215 -24.19 7.18 -29.04
C ASN A 215 -25.11 6.07 -28.52
N PHE A 216 -26.42 6.34 -28.57
CA PHE A 216 -27.49 5.37 -28.38
C PHE A 216 -28.38 5.42 -29.61
N VAL A 217 -28.62 4.27 -30.25
CA VAL A 217 -29.35 4.20 -31.52
C VAL A 217 -30.41 3.11 -31.50
N GLN A 218 -31.40 3.24 -32.38
CA GLN A 218 -32.42 2.22 -32.60
C GLN A 218 -32.29 1.62 -34.00
N HIS A 219 -32.57 0.32 -34.11
CA HIS A 219 -32.69 -0.39 -35.38
C HIS A 219 -33.87 -1.34 -35.31
N GLN A 220 -34.58 -1.52 -36.43
CA GLN A 220 -35.65 -2.51 -36.51
C GLN A 220 -35.05 -3.90 -36.58
N ASP A 221 -35.55 -4.83 -35.76
CA ASP A 221 -35.18 -6.24 -35.87
C ASP A 221 -35.84 -6.90 -37.09
N SER A 222 -35.63 -8.21 -37.25
CA SER A 222 -36.25 -8.98 -38.34
C SER A 222 -37.78 -9.05 -38.29
N HIS A 223 -38.39 -8.72 -37.15
CA HIS A 223 -39.85 -8.69 -36.95
C HIS A 223 -40.43 -7.28 -37.12
N GLY A 224 -39.57 -6.27 -37.34
CA GLY A 224 -39.95 -4.87 -37.48
C GLY A 224 -40.05 -4.11 -36.15
N ASP A 225 -39.69 -4.75 -35.03
CA ASP A 225 -39.72 -4.14 -33.70
C ASP A 225 -38.44 -3.32 -33.47
N PRO A 226 -38.54 -2.12 -32.87
CA PRO A 226 -37.37 -1.29 -32.61
C PRO A 226 -36.53 -1.87 -31.47
N VAL A 227 -35.24 -2.08 -31.70
CA VAL A 227 -34.26 -2.56 -30.72
C VAL A 227 -33.22 -1.47 -30.48
N GLY A 228 -32.96 -1.17 -29.20
CA GLY A 228 -31.96 -0.19 -28.78
C GLY A 228 -30.55 -0.78 -28.69
N TYR A 229 -29.58 -0.04 -29.20
CA TYR A 229 -28.15 -0.35 -29.18
C TYR A 229 -27.35 0.78 -28.54
N ILE A 230 -26.34 0.41 -27.76
CA ILE A 230 -25.28 1.32 -27.31
C ILE A 230 -24.11 1.26 -28.29
N VAL A 231 -23.61 2.42 -28.70
CA VAL A 231 -22.44 2.58 -29.58
C VAL A 231 -21.26 3.02 -28.74
N MET A 232 -20.16 2.27 -28.77
CA MET A 232 -18.99 2.50 -27.93
C MET A 232 -17.67 2.36 -28.70
N GLU A 233 -16.59 2.84 -28.09
CA GLU A 233 -15.22 2.69 -28.56
C GLU A 233 -14.86 1.21 -28.78
N TYR A 234 -14.25 0.90 -29.93
CA TYR A 234 -13.58 -0.38 -30.12
C TYR A 234 -12.29 -0.44 -29.30
N VAL A 235 -12.25 -1.34 -28.32
CA VAL A 235 -11.08 -1.55 -27.46
C VAL A 235 -10.31 -2.79 -27.92
N GLY A 236 -9.28 -2.56 -28.73
CA GLY A 236 -8.36 -3.61 -29.20
C GLY A 236 -7.42 -4.07 -28.08
N GLY A 237 -7.69 -5.25 -27.51
CA GLY A 237 -6.88 -5.80 -26.43
C GLY A 237 -7.37 -7.16 -25.95
N GLN A 238 -6.75 -7.67 -24.88
CA GLN A 238 -7.12 -8.95 -24.27
C GLN A 238 -7.78 -8.74 -22.92
N SER A 239 -8.95 -9.35 -22.71
CA SER A 239 -9.58 -9.36 -21.39
C SER A 239 -8.69 -10.08 -20.37
N LEU A 240 -8.76 -9.69 -19.09
CA LEU A 240 -8.03 -10.37 -18.01
C LEU A 240 -8.60 -11.77 -17.67
N LYS A 241 -9.65 -12.21 -18.37
CA LYS A 241 -10.22 -13.55 -18.24
C LYS A 241 -9.14 -14.62 -18.43
N GLN A 242 -8.91 -15.40 -17.38
CA GLN A 242 -7.92 -16.47 -17.39
C GLN A 242 -8.48 -17.75 -18.03
N ARG A 243 -7.62 -18.51 -18.70
CA ARG A 243 -7.95 -19.87 -19.13
C ARG A 243 -8.18 -20.74 -17.89
N ARG A 244 -9.01 -21.79 -18.04
CA ARG A 244 -9.30 -22.69 -16.93
C ARG A 244 -8.00 -23.33 -16.43
N GLY A 245 -7.72 -23.20 -15.13
CA GLY A 245 -6.51 -23.72 -14.50
C GLY A 245 -5.31 -22.77 -14.46
N THR A 246 -5.33 -21.64 -15.18
CA THR A 246 -4.27 -20.61 -15.11
C THR A 246 -4.64 -19.50 -14.13
N ARG A 247 -3.65 -18.98 -13.39
CA ARG A 247 -3.80 -17.87 -12.45
C ARG A 247 -2.66 -16.89 -12.63
N LEU A 248 -2.94 -15.61 -12.36
CA LEU A 248 -1.94 -14.57 -12.41
C LEU A 248 -1.10 -14.59 -11.12
N PRO A 249 0.20 -14.23 -11.19
CA PRO A 249 0.96 -13.83 -10.03
C PRO A 249 0.24 -12.70 -9.28
N VAL A 250 0.28 -12.75 -7.95
CA VAL A 250 -0.41 -11.76 -7.08
C VAL A 250 0.03 -10.34 -7.42
N ALA A 251 1.34 -10.10 -7.56
CA ALA A 251 1.86 -8.78 -7.93
C ALA A 251 1.24 -8.24 -9.23
N GLN A 252 1.06 -9.10 -10.23
CA GLN A 252 0.48 -8.71 -11.51
C GLN A 252 -1.01 -8.37 -11.39
N ALA A 253 -1.79 -9.19 -10.68
CA ALA A 253 -3.22 -8.93 -10.45
C ALA A 253 -3.44 -7.64 -9.65
N ILE A 254 -2.61 -7.41 -8.63
CA ILE A 254 -2.64 -6.17 -7.86
C ILE A 254 -2.31 -4.96 -8.76
N ALA A 255 -1.26 -5.05 -9.57
CA ALA A 255 -0.85 -3.96 -10.45
C ALA A 255 -1.93 -3.58 -11.48
N TYR A 256 -2.66 -4.58 -12.01
CA TYR A 256 -3.83 -4.33 -12.85
C TYR A 256 -4.94 -3.62 -12.09
N MET A 257 -5.23 -4.05 -10.86
CA MET A 257 -6.32 -3.46 -10.10
C MET A 257 -6.01 -2.02 -9.64
N LEU A 258 -4.75 -1.72 -9.31
CA LEU A 258 -4.29 -0.35 -9.01
C LEU A 258 -4.50 0.63 -10.17
N GLU A 259 -4.50 0.15 -11.42
CA GLU A 259 -4.80 0.99 -12.59
C GLU A 259 -6.30 1.21 -12.81
N ILE A 260 -7.13 0.27 -12.34
CA ILE A 260 -8.58 0.32 -12.49
C ILE A 260 -9.27 1.08 -11.33
N LEU A 261 -8.73 1.01 -10.12
CA LEU A 261 -9.31 1.67 -8.94
C LEU A 261 -9.58 3.18 -9.12
N PRO A 262 -8.70 3.98 -9.77
CA PRO A 262 -9.01 5.39 -10.07
C PRO A 262 -10.26 5.58 -10.94
N ALA A 263 -10.54 4.65 -11.86
CA ALA A 263 -11.75 4.70 -12.69
C ALA A 263 -13.02 4.47 -11.85
N LEU A 264 -12.95 3.57 -10.86
CA LEU A 264 -14.05 3.37 -9.91
C LEU A 264 -14.23 4.59 -9.00
N GLY A 265 -13.15 5.15 -8.46
CA GLY A 265 -13.18 6.39 -7.69
C GLY A 265 -13.79 7.56 -8.46
N TYR A 266 -13.47 7.68 -9.75
CA TYR A 266 -14.11 8.65 -10.65
C TYR A 266 -15.62 8.41 -10.77
N LEU A 267 -16.07 7.19 -11.02
CA LEU A 267 -17.52 6.88 -11.05
C LEU A 267 -18.20 7.21 -9.71
N HIS A 268 -17.57 6.85 -8.59
CA HIS A 268 -18.08 7.13 -7.25
C HIS A 268 -18.21 8.63 -7.00
N SER A 269 -17.27 9.44 -7.48
CA SER A 269 -17.32 10.91 -7.38
C SER A 269 -18.49 11.54 -8.16
N LEU A 270 -18.99 10.84 -9.19
CA LEU A 270 -20.19 11.23 -9.95
C LEU A 270 -21.49 10.65 -9.37
N GLY A 271 -21.42 9.96 -8.23
CA GLY A 271 -22.57 9.27 -7.63
C GLY A 271 -22.98 7.99 -8.37
N LEU A 272 -22.07 7.37 -9.12
CA LEU A 272 -22.28 6.15 -9.90
C LEU A 272 -21.51 4.96 -9.33
N VAL A 273 -21.96 3.75 -9.62
CA VAL A 273 -21.36 2.46 -9.21
C VAL A 273 -21.24 1.57 -10.44
N TYR A 274 -20.14 0.83 -10.58
CA TYR A 274 -19.86 0.00 -11.76
C TYR A 274 -20.67 -1.32 -11.80
N ASN A 275 -20.89 -1.94 -10.63
CA ASN A 275 -21.73 -3.12 -10.37
C ASN A 275 -21.30 -4.47 -10.98
N ASP A 276 -20.58 -4.50 -12.11
CA ASP A 276 -20.21 -5.75 -12.78
C ASP A 276 -18.69 -5.89 -12.99
N LEU A 277 -17.88 -5.53 -11.99
CA LEU A 277 -16.43 -5.69 -12.08
C LEU A 277 -16.05 -7.17 -11.99
N LYS A 278 -15.37 -7.65 -13.02
CA LYS A 278 -14.89 -9.03 -13.17
C LYS A 278 -13.79 -9.10 -14.23
N PRO A 279 -12.98 -10.16 -14.28
CA PRO A 279 -11.87 -10.29 -15.24
C PRO A 279 -12.27 -10.10 -16.72
N GLU A 280 -13.49 -10.51 -17.10
CA GLU A 280 -14.00 -10.34 -18.46
C GLU A 280 -14.16 -8.87 -18.89
N ASN A 281 -14.47 -8.00 -17.93
CA ASN A 281 -14.81 -6.60 -18.21
C ASN A 281 -13.60 -5.67 -18.12
N ILE A 282 -12.41 -6.21 -17.85
CA ILE A 282 -11.14 -5.48 -17.78
C ILE A 282 -10.28 -5.92 -18.97
N VAL A 283 -9.99 -5.00 -19.89
CA VAL A 283 -9.19 -5.27 -21.09
C VAL A 283 -7.82 -4.61 -20.98
N LEU A 284 -6.78 -5.40 -21.15
CA LEU A 284 -5.41 -4.93 -21.32
C LEU A 284 -5.18 -4.58 -22.79
N THR A 285 -4.97 -3.29 -23.05
CA THR A 285 -4.56 -2.76 -24.36
C THR A 285 -3.05 -2.58 -24.41
N GLU A 286 -2.53 -2.07 -25.54
CA GLU A 286 -1.11 -1.72 -25.67
C GLU A 286 -0.65 -0.68 -24.64
N GLU A 287 -1.53 0.28 -24.32
CA GLU A 287 -1.18 1.46 -23.52
C GLU A 287 -1.72 1.41 -22.09
N GLN A 288 -2.93 0.88 -21.90
CA GLN A 288 -3.67 0.98 -20.64
C GLN A 288 -4.61 -0.20 -20.39
N LEU A 289 -5.10 -0.33 -19.15
CA LEU A 289 -6.26 -1.16 -18.84
C LEU A 289 -7.54 -0.33 -19.01
N LYS A 290 -8.57 -0.94 -19.60
CA LYS A 290 -9.88 -0.32 -19.82
C LYS A 290 -11.02 -1.18 -19.29
N LEU A 291 -12.01 -0.54 -18.68
CA LEU A 291 -13.32 -1.10 -18.38
C LEU A 291 -14.21 -1.00 -19.62
N ILE A 292 -14.79 -2.10 -20.08
CA ILE A 292 -15.50 -2.17 -21.39
C ILE A 292 -17.01 -2.38 -21.32
N ASP A 293 -17.61 -2.64 -20.16
CA ASP A 293 -19.04 -2.95 -20.06
C ASP A 293 -19.74 -2.06 -19.04
N LEU A 294 -20.36 -0.98 -19.53
CA LEU A 294 -21.10 -0.02 -18.70
C LEU A 294 -22.58 -0.38 -18.53
N GLY A 295 -23.03 -1.54 -19.03
CA GLY A 295 -24.45 -1.91 -19.03
C GLY A 295 -25.09 -2.05 -17.64
N ALA A 296 -24.27 -2.29 -16.61
CA ALA A 296 -24.68 -2.43 -15.20
C ALA A 296 -24.45 -1.16 -14.37
N VAL A 297 -23.86 -0.10 -14.95
CA VAL A 297 -23.57 1.14 -14.22
C VAL A 297 -24.88 1.78 -13.77
N ALA A 298 -24.97 2.13 -12.49
CA ALA A 298 -26.17 2.70 -11.91
C ALA A 298 -25.82 3.76 -10.86
N ARG A 299 -26.81 4.56 -10.46
CA ARG A 299 -26.64 5.56 -9.39
C ARG A 299 -26.53 4.87 -8.03
N ILE A 300 -25.78 5.47 -7.11
CA ILE A 300 -25.72 5.02 -5.72
C ILE A 300 -27.13 5.00 -5.12
N ASN A 301 -27.45 3.93 -4.38
CA ASN A 301 -28.75 3.66 -3.75
C ASN A 301 -29.93 3.59 -4.74
N SER A 302 -29.68 3.37 -6.03
CA SER A 302 -30.77 3.13 -6.99
C SER A 302 -31.43 1.78 -6.75
N PHE A 303 -32.75 1.73 -6.86
CA PHE A 303 -33.53 0.49 -6.82
C PHE A 303 -34.18 0.23 -8.17
N GLY A 304 -34.35 -1.05 -8.54
CA GLY A 304 -34.82 -1.46 -9.87
C GLY A 304 -34.15 -2.76 -10.30
N TYR A 305 -33.74 -2.86 -11.56
CA TYR A 305 -32.98 -4.00 -12.07
C TYR A 305 -31.52 -3.95 -11.58
N LEU A 306 -31.20 -4.75 -10.57
CA LEU A 306 -29.85 -4.89 -10.02
C LEU A 306 -29.02 -5.84 -10.89
N TYR A 307 -28.33 -5.30 -11.89
CA TYR A 307 -27.43 -6.05 -12.75
C TYR A 307 -26.12 -6.40 -12.02
N GLY A 308 -25.58 -7.59 -12.30
CA GLY A 308 -24.30 -8.05 -11.79
C GLY A 308 -24.12 -9.55 -11.99
N THR A 309 -22.87 -10.01 -11.92
CA THR A 309 -22.56 -11.44 -12.09
C THR A 309 -22.56 -12.18 -10.74
N PRO A 310 -23.42 -13.21 -10.57
CA PRO A 310 -23.39 -14.04 -9.37
C PRO A 310 -22.01 -14.66 -9.11
N GLY A 311 -21.53 -14.58 -7.87
CA GLY A 311 -20.18 -14.99 -7.47
C GLY A 311 -19.15 -13.84 -7.44
N PHE A 312 -19.49 -12.68 -8.01
CA PHE A 312 -18.75 -11.42 -7.89
C PHE A 312 -19.56 -10.33 -7.17
N GLN A 313 -20.86 -10.25 -7.44
CA GLN A 313 -21.76 -9.26 -6.86
C GLN A 313 -21.86 -9.39 -5.33
N ALA A 314 -21.96 -8.25 -4.64
CA ALA A 314 -22.06 -8.19 -3.19
C ALA A 314 -23.40 -8.75 -2.67
N PRO A 315 -23.41 -9.50 -1.56
CA PRO A 315 -24.63 -10.13 -1.04
C PRO A 315 -25.65 -9.11 -0.50
N ASP A 316 -25.17 -7.94 -0.06
CA ASP A 316 -26.00 -6.88 0.52
C ASP A 316 -26.71 -6.00 -0.52
N ILE A 317 -26.38 -6.11 -1.82
CA ILE A 317 -26.90 -5.23 -2.87
C ILE A 317 -28.43 -5.22 -2.97
N VAL A 318 -29.09 -6.34 -2.66
CA VAL A 318 -30.56 -6.43 -2.67
C VAL A 318 -31.18 -5.56 -1.58
N ARG A 319 -30.48 -5.38 -0.46
CA ARG A 319 -30.92 -4.59 0.69
C ARG A 319 -30.52 -3.12 0.57
N THR A 320 -29.30 -2.84 0.09
CA THR A 320 -28.72 -1.49 0.08
C THR A 320 -28.87 -0.77 -1.26
N GLY A 321 -29.14 -1.51 -2.35
CA GLY A 321 -28.87 -1.04 -3.70
C GLY A 321 -27.36 -0.95 -3.98
N PRO A 322 -26.97 -0.46 -5.17
CA PRO A 322 -25.57 -0.19 -5.50
C PRO A 322 -24.94 0.83 -4.56
N THR A 323 -23.77 0.52 -4.01
CA THR A 323 -22.99 1.46 -3.19
C THR A 323 -21.50 1.35 -3.52
N VAL A 324 -20.70 2.30 -3.02
CA VAL A 324 -19.23 2.18 -3.05
C VAL A 324 -18.78 0.84 -2.47
N ALA A 325 -19.39 0.43 -1.34
CA ALA A 325 -19.06 -0.83 -0.67
C ALA A 325 -19.40 -2.08 -1.51
N THR A 326 -20.39 -2.03 -2.42
CA THR A 326 -20.68 -3.15 -3.33
C THR A 326 -19.63 -3.24 -4.44
N ASP A 327 -19.13 -2.12 -4.95
CA ASP A 327 -18.01 -2.13 -5.90
C ASP A 327 -16.71 -2.63 -5.24
N ILE A 328 -16.40 -2.18 -4.02
CA ILE A 328 -15.23 -2.68 -3.26
C ILE A 328 -15.27 -4.20 -3.09
N TYR A 329 -16.46 -4.77 -2.84
CA TYR A 329 -16.64 -6.21 -2.79
C TYR A 329 -16.26 -6.87 -4.13
N THR A 330 -16.74 -6.33 -5.25
CA THR A 330 -16.39 -6.86 -6.59
C THR A 330 -14.90 -6.75 -6.92
N VAL A 331 -14.19 -5.73 -6.38
CA VAL A 331 -12.73 -5.63 -6.48
C VAL A 331 -12.06 -6.81 -5.78
N GLY A 332 -12.44 -7.09 -4.53
CA GLY A 332 -11.95 -8.23 -3.76
C GLY A 332 -12.22 -9.57 -4.46
N ARG A 333 -13.43 -9.75 -4.99
CA ARG A 333 -13.81 -10.95 -5.76
C ARG A 333 -13.02 -11.07 -7.07
N THR A 334 -12.77 -9.97 -7.76
CA THR A 334 -11.99 -9.95 -9.00
C THR A 334 -10.53 -10.33 -8.74
N LEU A 335 -9.90 -9.74 -7.73
CA LEU A 335 -8.54 -10.12 -7.30
C LEU A 335 -8.47 -11.61 -6.94
N ALA A 336 -9.41 -12.09 -6.12
CA ALA A 336 -9.47 -13.50 -5.74
C ALA A 336 -9.65 -14.44 -6.96
N ALA A 337 -10.49 -14.08 -7.94
CA ALA A 337 -10.70 -14.87 -9.15
C ALA A 337 -9.45 -14.92 -10.06
N LEU A 338 -8.66 -13.83 -10.08
CA LEU A 338 -7.42 -13.75 -10.86
C LEU A 338 -6.28 -14.56 -10.25
N THR A 339 -6.19 -14.64 -8.92
CA THR A 339 -5.02 -15.21 -8.22
C THR A 339 -5.27 -16.57 -7.56
N LEU A 340 -6.51 -16.90 -7.18
CA LEU A 340 -6.81 -18.08 -6.35
C LEU A 340 -7.59 -19.15 -7.11
N LYS A 341 -7.43 -20.41 -6.70
CA LYS A 341 -8.25 -21.52 -7.22
C LYS A 341 -9.60 -21.58 -6.50
N LEU A 342 -10.44 -20.60 -6.74
CA LEU A 342 -11.79 -20.52 -6.15
C LEU A 342 -12.65 -21.73 -6.53
N ARG A 343 -13.41 -22.23 -5.56
CA ARG A 343 -14.41 -23.30 -5.77
C ARG A 343 -15.56 -22.77 -6.61
N THR A 344 -16.07 -23.59 -7.51
CA THR A 344 -17.21 -23.26 -8.36
C THR A 344 -18.37 -24.22 -8.13
N ARG A 345 -19.59 -23.71 -8.02
CA ARG A 345 -20.84 -24.49 -8.01
C ARG A 345 -21.78 -23.92 -9.07
N ASP A 346 -22.32 -24.77 -9.94
CA ASP A 346 -23.21 -24.37 -11.05
C ASP A 346 -22.62 -23.26 -11.94
N GLY A 347 -21.30 -23.33 -12.20
CA GLY A 347 -20.58 -22.36 -13.02
C GLY A 347 -20.29 -21.01 -12.33
N ARG A 348 -20.64 -20.85 -11.05
CA ARG A 348 -20.44 -19.62 -10.26
C ARG A 348 -19.41 -19.83 -9.17
N TYR A 349 -18.63 -18.81 -8.84
CA TYR A 349 -17.72 -18.88 -7.69
C TYR A 349 -18.50 -18.88 -6.38
N VAL A 350 -18.12 -19.77 -5.46
CA VAL A 350 -18.68 -19.82 -4.10
C VAL A 350 -18.21 -18.59 -3.32
N GLU A 351 -19.06 -18.08 -2.42
CA GLU A 351 -18.75 -16.97 -1.53
C GLU A 351 -17.56 -17.28 -0.60
N GLY A 352 -16.91 -16.23 -0.10
CA GLY A 352 -15.74 -16.33 0.77
C GLY A 352 -14.44 -16.72 0.05
N LEU A 353 -13.42 -17.03 0.85
CA LEU A 353 -12.10 -17.46 0.39
C LEU A 353 -11.83 -18.90 0.84
N PRO A 354 -11.04 -19.68 0.09
CA PRO A 354 -10.54 -20.97 0.57
C PRO A 354 -9.63 -20.83 1.79
N ASP A 355 -9.91 -21.58 2.87
CA ASP A 355 -9.15 -21.48 4.14
C ASP A 355 -7.67 -21.89 4.01
N ASP A 356 -7.38 -22.94 3.24
CA ASP A 356 -6.05 -23.53 3.10
C ASP A 356 -5.35 -23.22 1.76
N ASP A 357 -5.61 -22.05 1.17
CA ASP A 357 -4.96 -21.69 -0.09
C ASP A 357 -3.47 -21.30 0.10
N PRO A 358 -2.54 -21.91 -0.65
CA PRO A 358 -1.11 -21.67 -0.50
C PRO A 358 -0.70 -20.23 -0.84
N VAL A 359 -1.44 -19.54 -1.73
CA VAL A 359 -1.20 -18.13 -2.05
C VAL A 359 -1.53 -17.26 -0.84
N LEU A 360 -2.65 -17.54 -0.16
CA LEU A 360 -3.08 -16.81 1.02
C LEU A 360 -2.18 -17.06 2.24
N LYS A 361 -1.59 -18.26 2.35
CA LYS A 361 -0.56 -18.56 3.37
C LYS A 361 0.76 -17.85 3.07
N LYS A 362 1.14 -17.74 1.80
CA LYS A 362 2.38 -17.06 1.39
C LYS A 362 2.32 -15.54 1.57
N TYR A 363 1.17 -14.92 1.34
CA TYR A 363 0.98 -13.46 1.37
C TYR A 363 -0.13 -13.07 2.36
N ASP A 364 0.21 -12.93 3.65
CA ASP A 364 -0.74 -12.65 4.73
C ASP A 364 -1.52 -11.33 4.52
N SER A 365 -0.82 -10.24 4.23
CA SER A 365 -1.48 -8.94 3.98
C SER A 365 -2.43 -8.97 2.78
N TYR A 366 -2.11 -9.74 1.74
CA TYR A 366 -3.03 -9.93 0.62
C TYR A 366 -4.29 -10.70 1.05
N ARG A 367 -4.14 -11.73 1.90
CA ARG A 367 -5.27 -12.45 2.51
C ARG A 367 -6.16 -11.51 3.33
N ARG A 368 -5.58 -10.67 4.20
CA ARG A 368 -6.32 -9.71 5.03
C ARG A 368 -7.04 -8.67 4.17
N LEU A 369 -6.37 -8.14 3.14
CA LEU A 369 -6.96 -7.23 2.17
C LEU A 369 -8.17 -7.83 1.46
N LEU A 370 -8.05 -9.07 0.97
CA LEU A 370 -9.18 -9.75 0.34
C LEU A 370 -10.34 -9.94 1.32
N ARG A 371 -10.07 -10.37 2.55
CA ARG A 371 -11.09 -10.56 3.60
C ARG A 371 -11.83 -9.26 3.90
N ARG A 372 -11.11 -8.15 4.09
CA ARG A 372 -11.71 -6.83 4.32
C ARG A 372 -12.56 -6.40 3.13
N ALA A 373 -12.06 -6.54 1.91
CA ALA A 373 -12.81 -6.16 0.71
C ALA A 373 -14.12 -6.95 0.55
N ILE A 374 -14.13 -8.24 0.89
CA ILE A 374 -15.30 -9.13 0.71
C ILE A 374 -16.11 -9.34 1.98
N ASP A 375 -15.93 -8.53 3.02
CA ASP A 375 -16.64 -8.70 4.29
C ASP A 375 -18.17 -8.70 4.05
N PRO A 376 -18.94 -9.63 4.64
CA PRO A 376 -20.40 -9.64 4.51
C PRO A 376 -21.06 -8.34 4.98
N ASP A 377 -20.50 -7.66 5.99
CA ASP A 377 -20.96 -6.34 6.45
C ASP A 377 -20.30 -5.24 5.59
N PRO A 378 -21.07 -4.48 4.79
CA PRO A 378 -20.52 -3.42 3.95
C PRO A 378 -19.77 -2.34 4.75
N ARG A 379 -20.08 -2.16 6.05
CA ARG A 379 -19.42 -1.16 6.91
C ARG A 379 -18.01 -1.55 7.32
N ARG A 380 -17.63 -2.82 7.17
CA ARG A 380 -16.28 -3.33 7.49
C ARG A 380 -15.34 -3.30 6.29
N ARG A 381 -15.86 -3.05 5.07
CA ARG A 381 -15.07 -2.95 3.84
C ARG A 381 -14.25 -1.66 3.82
N PHE A 382 -13.46 -1.48 2.76
CA PHE A 382 -12.80 -0.19 2.49
C PHE A 382 -13.86 0.88 2.22
N THR A 383 -13.65 2.08 2.75
CA THR A 383 -14.64 3.17 2.69
C THR A 383 -14.68 3.79 1.30
N SER A 384 -13.56 3.77 0.58
CA SER A 384 -13.45 4.29 -0.80
C SER A 384 -12.46 3.48 -1.65
N ALA A 385 -12.51 3.70 -2.97
CA ALA A 385 -11.57 3.09 -3.91
C ALA A 385 -10.13 3.59 -3.67
N GLU A 386 -9.96 4.84 -3.25
CA GLU A 386 -8.68 5.47 -2.92
C GLU A 386 -8.07 4.84 -1.65
N GLU A 387 -8.88 4.64 -0.60
CA GLU A 387 -8.43 3.96 0.61
C GLU A 387 -7.95 2.54 0.29
N MET A 388 -8.73 1.80 -0.49
CA MET A 388 -8.33 0.46 -0.96
C MET A 388 -7.05 0.51 -1.80
N SER A 389 -6.91 1.50 -2.69
CA SER A 389 -5.73 1.68 -3.55
C SER A 389 -4.45 1.92 -2.74
N ALA A 390 -4.52 2.77 -1.70
CA ALA A 390 -3.40 3.03 -0.81
C ALA A 390 -2.94 1.76 -0.09
N GLN A 391 -3.88 1.01 0.49
CA GLN A 391 -3.58 -0.26 1.16
C GLN A 391 -3.07 -1.32 0.18
N LEU A 392 -3.67 -1.42 -0.99
CA LEU A 392 -3.27 -2.36 -2.03
C LEU A 392 -1.85 -2.07 -2.57
N MET A 393 -1.42 -0.80 -2.60
CA MET A 393 -0.04 -0.41 -2.92
C MET A 393 0.94 -0.89 -1.84
N GLY A 394 0.59 -0.77 -0.56
CA GLY A 394 1.38 -1.33 0.55
C GLY A 394 1.56 -2.84 0.41
N VAL A 395 0.45 -3.55 0.17
CA VAL A 395 0.49 -5.00 -0.10
C VAL A 395 1.33 -5.35 -1.34
N LEU A 396 1.27 -4.55 -2.41
CA LEU A 396 2.09 -4.77 -3.61
C LEU A 396 3.59 -4.69 -3.29
N ARG A 397 4.00 -3.69 -2.50
CA ARG A 397 5.40 -3.52 -2.09
C ARG A 397 5.89 -4.76 -1.36
N GLU A 398 5.11 -5.28 -0.42
CA GLU A 398 5.46 -6.50 0.33
C GLU A 398 5.54 -7.73 -0.57
N VAL A 399 4.57 -7.93 -1.45
CA VAL A 399 4.55 -9.08 -2.38
C VAL A 399 5.79 -9.06 -3.28
N VAL A 400 6.08 -7.90 -3.89
CA VAL A 400 7.23 -7.73 -4.78
C VAL A 400 8.54 -7.88 -4.00
N ALA A 401 8.64 -7.29 -2.81
CA ALA A 401 9.83 -7.40 -1.97
C ALA A 401 10.10 -8.86 -1.58
N ARG A 402 9.05 -9.59 -1.15
CA ARG A 402 9.15 -11.02 -0.81
C ARG A 402 9.57 -11.88 -2.00
N ASP A 403 9.05 -11.61 -3.19
CA ASP A 403 9.32 -12.42 -4.39
C ASP A 403 10.66 -12.10 -5.06
N THR A 404 11.12 -10.85 -4.96
CA THR A 404 12.38 -10.40 -5.60
C THR A 404 13.57 -10.37 -4.65
N GLY A 405 13.34 -10.36 -3.34
CA GLY A 405 14.38 -10.14 -2.33
C GLY A 405 14.90 -8.70 -2.28
N ILE A 406 14.25 -7.76 -2.98
CA ILE A 406 14.66 -6.35 -3.05
C ILE A 406 13.64 -5.50 -2.28
N PRO A 407 14.05 -4.74 -1.24
CA PRO A 407 13.17 -3.84 -0.51
C PRO A 407 12.45 -2.84 -1.41
N ARG A 408 11.17 -2.59 -1.11
CA ARG A 408 10.28 -1.67 -1.82
C ARG A 408 9.69 -0.66 -0.83
N PRO A 409 10.52 0.24 -0.26
CA PRO A 409 10.08 1.18 0.73
C PRO A 409 9.04 2.15 0.15
N GLY A 410 8.21 2.70 1.01
CA GLY A 410 7.36 3.81 0.61
C GLY A 410 6.58 4.41 1.76
N LEU A 411 6.12 5.64 1.53
CA LEU A 411 5.43 6.40 2.55
C LEU A 411 4.03 5.83 2.79
N SER A 412 3.70 5.67 4.06
CA SER A 412 2.35 5.39 4.54
C SER A 412 1.48 6.65 4.40
N THR A 413 0.20 6.44 4.10
CA THR A 413 -0.84 7.48 4.14
C THR A 413 -1.68 7.41 5.41
N VAL A 414 -1.37 6.49 6.33
CA VAL A 414 -2.12 6.22 7.56
C VAL A 414 -1.28 6.47 8.81
N PHE A 415 0.01 6.17 8.75
CA PHE A 415 0.96 6.28 9.87
C PHE A 415 2.16 7.16 9.53
N THR A 416 2.77 7.75 10.56
CA THR A 416 4.06 8.45 10.45
C THR A 416 5.19 7.47 10.09
N ARG A 417 6.37 8.00 9.78
CA ARG A 417 7.61 7.21 9.83
C ARG A 417 7.93 6.83 11.27
N SER A 418 8.82 5.84 11.45
CA SER A 418 9.34 5.48 12.76
C SER A 418 10.00 6.70 13.41
N ARG A 419 9.66 6.94 14.68
CA ARG A 419 10.11 8.14 15.41
C ARG A 419 11.50 7.94 16.00
N SER A 420 11.83 6.70 16.32
CA SER A 420 13.13 6.25 16.82
C SER A 420 13.36 4.80 16.42
N THR A 421 14.47 4.23 16.89
CA THR A 421 14.78 2.80 16.89
C THR A 421 14.57 2.20 18.27
N PHE A 422 14.46 0.87 18.33
CA PHE A 422 14.42 0.11 19.57
C PHE A 422 15.16 -1.22 19.42
N GLY A 423 15.73 -1.70 20.51
CA GLY A 423 16.34 -3.02 20.60
C GLY A 423 17.69 -3.16 19.88
N GLU A 424 18.25 -2.09 19.31
CA GLU A 424 19.51 -2.15 18.57
C GLU A 424 20.73 -2.42 19.46
N HIS A 425 20.66 -2.04 20.74
CA HIS A 425 21.78 -2.11 21.67
C HIS A 425 21.76 -3.32 22.60
N LEU A 426 20.67 -4.10 22.65
CA LEU A 426 20.48 -5.16 23.65
C LEU A 426 21.64 -6.17 23.70
N LEU A 427 21.96 -6.77 22.55
CA LEU A 427 23.02 -7.79 22.47
C LEU A 427 24.41 -7.24 22.73
N VAL A 428 24.72 -6.04 22.21
CA VAL A 428 26.05 -5.43 22.40
C VAL A 428 26.21 -4.83 23.79
N ALA A 429 25.14 -4.44 24.46
CA ALA A 429 25.20 -3.93 25.83
C ALA A 429 25.69 -4.98 26.82
N HIS A 430 25.46 -6.28 26.55
CA HIS A 430 26.06 -7.36 27.35
C HIS A 430 27.59 -7.31 27.38
N THR A 431 28.22 -6.69 26.38
CA THR A 431 29.68 -6.51 26.32
C THR A 431 30.16 -5.28 27.09
N ASP A 432 29.26 -4.43 27.61
CA ASP A 432 29.63 -3.24 28.40
C ASP A 432 30.23 -3.64 29.77
N VAL A 433 30.06 -4.90 30.20
CA VAL A 433 30.74 -5.47 31.39
C VAL A 433 32.27 -5.37 31.30
N TYR A 434 32.82 -5.41 30.08
CA TYR A 434 34.26 -5.23 29.86
C TYR A 434 34.70 -3.79 30.16
N LEU A 435 33.80 -2.81 30.03
CA LEU A 435 34.08 -1.40 30.25
C LEU A 435 33.89 -0.99 31.71
N ASP A 436 32.79 -1.39 32.36
CA ASP A 436 32.41 -0.90 33.70
C ASP A 436 32.39 -1.95 34.81
N GLY A 437 32.46 -3.23 34.47
CA GLY A 437 32.46 -4.34 35.43
C GLY A 437 31.09 -4.73 35.97
N HIS A 438 30.02 -4.14 35.43
CA HIS A 438 28.65 -4.46 35.80
C HIS A 438 28.01 -5.44 34.82
N VAL A 439 27.19 -6.35 35.34
CA VAL A 439 26.41 -7.25 34.49
C VAL A 439 25.29 -6.45 33.86
N HIS A 440 25.37 -6.27 32.53
CA HIS A 440 24.30 -5.68 31.74
C HIS A 440 23.42 -6.82 31.24
N SER A 441 22.16 -6.85 31.67
CA SER A 441 21.12 -7.79 31.20
C SER A 441 19.90 -6.99 30.76
N GLN A 442 20.14 -6.09 29.80
CA GLN A 442 19.11 -5.19 29.30
C GLN A 442 18.12 -6.01 28.48
N ASN A 443 16.86 -5.99 28.90
CA ASN A 443 15.76 -6.55 28.14
C ASN A 443 15.08 -5.45 27.34
N LEU A 444 14.44 -5.84 26.23
CA LEU A 444 13.56 -4.95 25.50
C LEU A 444 12.46 -4.44 26.44
N THR A 445 12.16 -3.15 26.40
CA THR A 445 11.12 -2.56 27.25
C THR A 445 9.98 -2.00 26.43
N ALA A 446 8.75 -2.11 26.96
CA ALA A 446 7.57 -1.50 26.34
C ALA A 446 7.75 0.00 26.11
N ARG A 447 8.40 0.71 27.04
CA ARG A 447 8.64 2.15 26.93
C ARG A 447 9.50 2.51 25.72
N GLU A 448 10.59 1.78 25.50
CA GLU A 448 11.47 1.98 24.34
C GLU A 448 10.68 1.78 23.04
N ILE A 449 9.90 0.69 22.96
CA ILE A 449 9.05 0.40 21.81
C ILE A 449 8.04 1.53 21.55
N VAL A 450 7.27 1.95 22.57
CA VAL A 450 6.24 2.98 22.41
C VAL A 450 6.81 4.27 21.86
N THR A 451 7.95 4.74 22.38
CA THR A 451 8.60 5.97 21.90
C THR A 451 9.10 5.88 20.46
N ALA A 452 9.41 4.67 19.97
CA ALA A 452 9.89 4.43 18.63
C ALA A 452 8.78 4.13 17.60
N LEU A 453 7.66 3.56 18.06
CA LEU A 453 6.53 3.17 17.20
C LEU A 453 5.99 4.37 16.40
N GLN A 454 5.54 4.03 15.20
CA GLN A 454 4.83 4.93 14.30
C GLN A 454 3.48 5.30 14.92
N VAL A 455 2.99 6.50 14.64
CA VAL A 455 1.69 6.97 15.16
C VAL A 455 0.73 7.28 14.02
N PRO A 456 -0.59 7.17 14.23
CA PRO A 456 -1.58 7.57 13.23
C PRO A 456 -1.38 9.01 12.77
N LEU A 457 -1.48 9.25 11.46
CA LEU A 457 -1.46 10.61 10.91
C LEU A 457 -2.69 11.40 11.36
N ILE A 458 -2.47 12.70 11.55
CA ILE A 458 -3.51 13.69 11.85
C ILE A 458 -4.51 13.70 10.69
N ASP A 459 -5.80 13.70 11.03
CA ASP A 459 -6.87 13.82 10.05
C ASP A 459 -6.92 15.27 9.55
N PRO A 460 -6.70 15.54 8.24
CA PRO A 460 -6.78 16.90 7.71
C PRO A 460 -8.20 17.48 7.78
N GLY A 461 -9.22 16.65 7.98
CA GLY A 461 -10.61 17.09 8.19
C GLY A 461 -10.94 17.47 9.64
N ASP A 462 -10.00 17.29 10.59
CA ASP A 462 -10.21 17.70 11.99
C ASP A 462 -10.15 19.23 12.13
N VAL A 463 -11.07 19.80 12.90
CA VAL A 463 -11.16 21.26 13.13
C VAL A 463 -9.88 21.84 13.75
N ALA A 464 -9.10 21.03 14.47
CA ALA A 464 -7.84 21.42 15.09
C ALA A 464 -6.61 21.04 14.26
N ALA A 465 -6.74 20.57 13.01
CA ALA A 465 -5.62 20.11 12.20
C ALA A 465 -4.44 21.12 12.08
N PRO A 466 -4.66 22.44 11.88
CA PRO A 466 -3.55 23.41 11.83
C PRO A 466 -2.78 23.49 13.15
N LEU A 467 -3.49 23.45 14.27
CA LEU A 467 -2.91 23.49 15.61
C LEU A 467 -2.13 22.20 15.90
N LEU A 468 -2.71 21.04 15.60
CA LEU A 468 -2.06 19.73 15.79
C LEU A 468 -0.76 19.62 14.99
N SER A 469 -0.75 20.15 13.75
CA SER A 469 0.44 20.18 12.90
C SER A 469 1.56 21.03 13.51
N SER A 470 1.22 22.10 14.22
CA SER A 470 2.22 22.94 14.92
C SER A 470 2.86 22.24 16.12
N MET A 471 2.17 21.27 16.73
CA MET A 471 2.64 20.52 17.90
C MET A 471 3.34 19.21 17.55
N GLU A 472 3.38 18.81 16.27
CA GLU A 472 3.89 17.50 15.85
C GLU A 472 5.36 17.25 16.23
N LEU A 473 6.16 18.32 16.25
CA LEU A 473 7.60 18.30 16.60
C LEU A 473 7.87 18.58 18.08
N SER A 474 6.85 18.87 18.88
CA SER A 474 7.01 19.22 20.29
C SER A 474 7.28 17.98 21.14
N GLU A 475 8.13 18.13 22.15
CA GLU A 475 8.36 17.08 23.15
C GLU A 475 7.05 16.79 23.93
N PRO A 476 6.87 15.59 24.52
CA PRO A 476 5.61 15.21 25.16
C PRO A 476 5.13 16.19 26.24
N VAL A 477 6.04 16.72 27.08
CA VAL A 477 5.68 17.70 28.12
C VAL A 477 5.23 19.02 27.52
N GLN A 478 5.95 19.52 26.51
CA GLN A 478 5.61 20.76 25.81
C GLN A 478 4.27 20.65 25.08
N THR A 479 3.99 19.48 24.51
CA THR A 479 2.70 19.15 23.89
C THR A 479 1.57 19.28 24.91
N LEU A 480 1.71 18.67 26.10
CA LEU A 480 0.70 18.77 27.15
C LEU A 480 0.49 20.20 27.65
N ASP A 481 1.55 20.98 27.80
CA ASP A 481 1.44 22.38 28.23
C ASP A 481 0.78 23.26 27.16
N SER A 482 1.09 23.02 25.88
CA SER A 482 0.45 23.71 24.75
C SER A 482 -1.04 23.37 24.65
N LEU A 483 -1.42 22.10 24.84
CA LEU A 483 -2.82 21.67 24.86
C LEU A 483 -3.58 22.27 26.04
N ARG A 484 -2.96 22.40 27.22
CA ARG A 484 -3.55 23.09 28.37
C ARG A 484 -3.76 24.57 28.09
N ALA A 485 -2.78 25.24 27.47
CA ALA A 485 -2.90 26.64 27.08
C ALA A 485 -4.06 26.84 26.11
N VAL A 486 -4.15 26.01 25.06
CA VAL A 486 -5.26 26.04 24.09
C VAL A 486 -6.61 25.86 24.77
N ARG A 487 -6.76 24.87 25.68
CA ARG A 487 -8.01 24.63 26.38
C ARG A 487 -8.43 25.81 27.27
N ASN A 488 -7.46 26.50 27.88
CA ASN A 488 -7.73 27.67 28.70
C ASN A 488 -8.05 28.92 27.85
N SER A 489 -7.43 29.08 26.68
CA SER A 489 -7.65 30.20 25.75
C SER A 489 -8.89 30.03 24.86
N SER A 490 -9.35 28.79 24.63
CA SER A 490 -10.60 28.52 23.89
C SER A 490 -11.85 29.00 24.64
N LEU A 491 -11.71 29.41 25.90
CA LEU A 491 -12.73 30.13 26.66
C LEU A 491 -12.84 31.61 26.24
N GLU A 492 -11.91 32.14 25.43
CA GLU A 492 -11.77 33.59 25.16
C GLU A 492 -11.56 34.00 23.67
N SER A 493 -11.61 33.10 22.67
CA SER A 493 -11.33 33.50 21.26
C SER A 493 -12.23 32.88 20.16
N ASP A 494 -12.27 33.61 19.04
CA ASP A 494 -13.21 33.61 17.90
C ASP A 494 -13.65 32.25 17.32
N GLY A 495 -14.95 31.95 17.48
CA GLY A 495 -15.82 31.32 16.46
C GLY A 495 -15.59 29.86 16.05
N ILE A 496 -14.48 29.22 16.41
CA ILE A 496 -14.20 27.82 16.08
C ILE A 496 -14.40 26.96 17.33
N ASP A 497 -15.41 26.09 17.29
CA ASP A 497 -15.68 25.14 18.37
C ASP A 497 -14.68 23.97 18.34
N LEU A 498 -13.61 24.09 19.11
CA LEU A 498 -12.59 23.03 19.25
C LEU A 498 -13.09 21.81 20.04
N SER A 499 -14.28 21.85 20.65
CA SER A 499 -14.82 20.72 21.41
C SER A 499 -15.17 19.52 20.53
N GLU A 500 -15.39 19.73 19.23
CA GLU A 500 -15.63 18.66 18.25
C GLU A 500 -14.33 17.96 17.77
N SER A 501 -13.14 18.47 18.13
CA SER A 501 -11.87 17.89 17.72
C SER A 501 -11.63 16.54 18.40
N ILE A 502 -11.43 15.49 17.59
CA ILE A 502 -10.99 14.17 18.06
C ILE A 502 -9.47 14.15 18.16
N GLY A 503 -8.77 14.92 17.31
CA GLY A 503 -7.33 14.98 17.24
C GLY A 503 -6.66 15.55 18.49
N LEU A 504 -7.24 16.57 19.14
CA LEU A 504 -6.68 17.17 20.36
C LEU A 504 -6.61 16.16 21.53
N PRO A 505 -7.70 15.46 21.91
CA PRO A 505 -7.63 14.40 22.91
C PRO A 505 -6.64 13.29 22.55
N LEU A 506 -6.57 12.87 21.29
CA LEU A 506 -5.64 11.83 20.84
C LEU A 506 -4.18 12.26 20.92
N MET A 507 -3.88 13.53 20.64
CA MET A 507 -2.54 14.09 20.85
C MET A 507 -2.15 14.11 22.33
N GLU A 508 -3.10 14.44 23.22
CA GLU A 508 -2.88 14.38 24.67
C GLU A 508 -2.61 12.93 25.13
N VAL A 509 -3.40 11.97 24.65
CA VAL A 509 -3.21 10.54 24.91
C VAL A 509 -1.82 10.09 24.46
N ARG A 510 -1.40 10.44 23.23
CA ARG A 510 -0.06 10.14 22.73
C ARG A 510 1.03 10.66 23.66
N ALA A 511 0.96 11.94 24.04
CA ALA A 511 1.96 12.55 24.92
C ALA A 511 1.99 11.89 26.32
N LEU A 512 0.83 11.50 26.86
CA LEU A 512 0.74 10.75 28.12
C LEU A 512 1.36 9.36 28.02
N LEU A 513 1.12 8.64 26.92
CA LEU A 513 1.69 7.31 26.68
C LEU A 513 3.21 7.37 26.49
N ASP A 514 3.73 8.37 25.76
CA ASP A 514 5.18 8.59 25.61
C ASP A 514 5.86 8.88 26.98
N LEU A 515 5.13 9.51 27.92
CA LEU A 515 5.58 9.73 29.30
C LEU A 515 5.35 8.53 30.24
N GLY A 516 4.70 7.45 29.77
CA GLY A 516 4.35 6.27 30.57
C GLY A 516 3.17 6.49 31.53
N ASN A 517 2.39 7.56 31.36
CA ASN A 517 1.24 7.87 32.19
C ASN A 517 -0.04 7.16 31.69
N VAL A 518 -0.03 5.83 31.79
CA VAL A 518 -1.05 4.98 31.18
C VAL A 518 -2.44 5.22 31.77
N THR A 519 -2.57 5.37 33.09
CA THR A 519 -3.88 5.57 33.74
C THR A 519 -4.62 6.80 33.21
N LYS A 520 -3.91 7.93 33.03
CA LYS A 520 -4.52 9.14 32.47
C LYS A 520 -4.84 8.99 30.98
N ALA A 521 -3.99 8.29 30.24
CA ALA A 521 -4.21 8.02 28.83
C ALA A 521 -5.46 7.15 28.61
N THR A 522 -5.61 6.06 29.38
CA THR A 522 -6.76 5.15 29.29
C THR A 522 -8.06 5.85 29.68
N SER A 523 -8.09 6.63 30.78
CA SER A 523 -9.27 7.43 31.16
C SER A 523 -9.74 8.34 30.02
N LYS A 524 -8.80 9.01 29.33
CA LYS A 524 -9.11 9.86 28.18
C LYS A 524 -9.59 9.09 26.96
N LEU A 525 -9.03 7.90 26.72
CA LEU A 525 -9.49 7.02 25.65
C LEU A 525 -10.92 6.56 25.89
N ASP A 526 -11.26 6.19 27.12
CA ASP A 526 -12.61 5.75 27.50
C ASP A 526 -13.62 6.90 27.36
N GLU A 527 -13.29 8.09 27.89
CA GLU A 527 -14.10 9.31 27.73
C GLU A 527 -14.37 9.63 26.25
N LEU A 528 -13.34 9.52 25.40
CA LEU A 528 -13.48 9.77 23.97
C LEU A 528 -14.28 8.66 23.28
N ALA A 529 -14.10 7.40 23.70
CA ALA A 529 -14.82 6.25 23.14
C ALA A 529 -16.32 6.31 23.46
N GLU A 530 -16.73 6.86 24.60
CA GLU A 530 -18.15 7.12 24.91
C GLU A 530 -18.80 8.09 23.93
N GLN A 531 -18.04 9.06 23.41
CA GLN A 531 -18.54 10.07 22.49
C GLN A 531 -18.56 9.59 21.03
N VAL A 532 -17.47 8.97 20.55
CA VAL A 532 -17.28 8.67 19.12
C VAL A 532 -17.20 7.18 18.78
N GLY A 533 -17.32 6.32 19.80
CA GLY A 533 -17.09 4.88 19.70
C GLY A 533 -15.61 4.51 19.56
N TRP A 534 -15.33 3.21 19.62
CA TRP A 534 -13.98 2.66 19.41
C TRP A 534 -13.57 2.72 17.94
N ARG A 535 -13.20 3.90 17.46
CA ARG A 535 -12.58 4.07 16.13
C ARG A 535 -11.16 3.49 16.14
N TRP A 536 -10.65 3.09 14.99
CA TRP A 536 -9.36 2.41 14.86
C TRP A 536 -8.18 3.17 15.50
N ARG A 537 -8.19 4.51 15.51
CA ARG A 537 -7.14 5.31 16.17
C ARG A 537 -7.16 5.13 17.68
N LEU A 538 -8.35 5.05 18.29
CA LEU A 538 -8.50 4.77 19.72
C LEU A 538 -8.05 3.34 20.03
N VAL A 539 -8.41 2.37 19.19
CA VAL A 539 -7.94 0.98 19.30
C VAL A 539 -6.41 0.90 19.22
N TRP A 540 -5.79 1.64 18.30
CA TRP A 540 -4.33 1.75 18.22
C TRP A 540 -3.70 2.22 19.55
N PHE A 541 -4.19 3.34 20.09
CA PHE A 541 -3.66 3.88 21.35
C PHE A 541 -4.00 3.03 22.57
N ARG A 542 -5.12 2.30 22.55
CA ARG A 542 -5.45 1.30 23.57
C ARG A 542 -4.44 0.15 23.55
N GLY A 543 -4.13 -0.41 22.37
CA GLY A 543 -3.07 -1.41 22.23
C GLY A 543 -1.69 -0.92 22.70
N VAL A 544 -1.37 0.37 22.46
CA VAL A 544 -0.14 1.00 23.01
C VAL A 544 -0.18 1.10 24.54
N ALA A 545 -1.33 1.44 25.13
CA ALA A 545 -1.52 1.45 26.58
C ALA A 545 -1.36 0.05 27.18
N GLU A 546 -2.00 -0.96 26.58
CA GLU A 546 -1.93 -2.37 26.99
C GLU A 546 -0.51 -2.95 26.91
N LEU A 547 0.27 -2.52 25.90
CA LEU A 547 1.68 -2.85 25.80
C LEU A 547 2.48 -2.33 27.00
N LEU A 548 2.18 -1.12 27.48
CA LEU A 548 2.85 -0.50 28.64
C LEU A 548 2.41 -1.11 29.98
N THR A 549 1.18 -1.64 30.08
CA THR A 549 0.71 -2.34 31.28
C THR A 549 1.15 -3.80 31.34
N GLY A 550 1.67 -4.34 30.23
CA GLY A 550 2.07 -5.74 30.13
C GLY A 550 0.94 -6.69 29.77
N ASP A 551 -0.22 -6.17 29.34
CA ASP A 551 -1.32 -6.99 28.81
C ASP A 551 -1.11 -7.27 27.31
N TYR A 552 -0.15 -8.17 27.03
CA TYR A 552 0.28 -8.44 25.66
C TYR A 552 -0.78 -9.12 24.80
N GLU A 553 -1.70 -9.88 25.40
CA GLU A 553 -2.79 -10.53 24.67
C GLU A 553 -3.83 -9.52 24.19
N ALA A 554 -4.20 -8.56 25.05
CA ALA A 554 -5.08 -7.47 24.66
C ALA A 554 -4.41 -6.59 23.58
N ALA A 555 -3.14 -6.21 23.80
CA ALA A 555 -2.39 -5.40 22.85
C ALA A 555 -2.30 -6.08 21.47
N ARG A 556 -2.02 -7.39 21.44
CA ARG A 556 -1.96 -8.18 20.21
C ARG A 556 -3.30 -8.20 19.49
N LYS A 557 -4.41 -8.35 20.21
CA LYS A 557 -5.76 -8.31 19.63
C LYS A 557 -6.03 -6.96 18.98
N ASP A 558 -5.74 -5.87 19.67
CA ASP A 558 -5.98 -4.51 19.19
C ASP A 558 -5.11 -4.15 17.99
N PHE A 559 -3.81 -4.47 18.02
CA PHE A 559 -2.95 -4.27 16.86
C PHE A 559 -3.34 -5.17 15.67
N THR A 560 -3.87 -6.37 15.92
CA THR A 560 -4.41 -7.23 14.85
C THR A 560 -5.65 -6.62 14.22
N GLU A 561 -6.55 -6.03 15.02
CA GLU A 561 -7.72 -5.32 14.50
C GLU A 561 -7.32 -4.15 13.59
N VAL A 562 -6.30 -3.39 14.00
CA VAL A 562 -5.75 -2.29 13.17
C VAL A 562 -5.07 -2.84 11.91
N LEU A 563 -4.36 -3.98 11.98
CA LEU A 563 -3.76 -4.62 10.80
C LEU A 563 -4.82 -5.15 9.83
N ASP A 564 -5.92 -5.72 10.33
CA ASP A 564 -7.02 -6.20 9.49
C ASP A 564 -7.75 -5.04 8.81
N MET A 565 -7.81 -3.87 9.47
CA MET A 565 -8.24 -2.63 8.86
C MET A 565 -7.23 -2.17 7.81
N PHE A 566 -5.94 -2.06 8.14
CA PHE A 566 -4.92 -1.51 7.23
C PHE A 566 -3.84 -2.55 6.88
N PRO A 567 -4.15 -3.53 6.00
CA PRO A 567 -3.29 -4.67 5.77
C PRO A 567 -1.99 -4.33 5.03
N GLY A 568 -1.93 -3.17 4.35
CA GLY A 568 -0.74 -2.70 3.66
C GLY A 568 0.22 -1.89 4.53
N GLU A 569 -0.10 -1.71 5.82
CA GLU A 569 0.70 -0.89 6.73
C GLU A 569 1.74 -1.69 7.51
N LEU A 570 2.94 -1.14 7.61
CA LEU A 570 4.06 -1.74 8.36
C LEU A 570 3.97 -1.47 9.87
N ALA A 571 3.33 -0.36 10.27
CA ALA A 571 3.20 0.06 11.66
C ALA A 571 2.55 -1.00 12.57
N PRO A 572 1.35 -1.53 12.26
CA PRO A 572 0.74 -2.55 13.09
C PRO A 572 1.53 -3.87 13.10
N LYS A 573 2.27 -4.19 12.03
CA LYS A 573 3.16 -5.36 12.03
C LYS A 573 4.35 -5.18 12.95
N MET A 574 4.95 -3.99 12.96
CA MET A 574 6.03 -3.68 13.90
C MET A 574 5.55 -3.73 15.35
N ALA A 575 4.36 -3.22 15.63
CA ALA A 575 3.75 -3.32 16.95
C ALA A 575 3.51 -4.79 17.34
N LEU A 576 2.88 -5.59 16.47
CA LEU A 576 2.66 -7.02 16.71
C LEU A 576 3.96 -7.80 16.92
N ALA A 577 5.00 -7.53 16.13
CA ALA A 577 6.30 -8.17 16.27
C ALA A 577 6.92 -7.86 17.64
N ALA A 578 6.90 -6.59 18.06
CA ALA A 578 7.44 -6.16 19.34
C ALA A 578 6.63 -6.67 20.53
N THR A 579 5.30 -6.73 20.42
CA THR A 579 4.42 -7.32 21.43
C THR A 579 4.67 -8.81 21.59
N ALA A 580 4.82 -9.54 20.47
CA ALA A 580 5.14 -10.96 20.48
C ALA A 580 6.50 -11.25 21.13
N GLU A 581 7.52 -10.42 20.83
CA GLU A 581 8.84 -10.52 21.45
C GLU A 581 8.80 -10.29 22.97
N LEU A 582 8.02 -9.31 23.44
CA LEU A 582 7.83 -9.09 24.89
C LEU A 582 7.04 -10.22 25.57
N ALA A 583 6.12 -10.84 24.85
CA ALA A 583 5.33 -11.97 25.34
C ALA A 583 6.07 -13.31 25.28
N GLY A 584 7.16 -13.40 24.50
CA GLY A 584 7.91 -14.64 24.26
C GLY A 584 7.16 -15.65 23.38
N THR A 585 6.45 -15.18 22.36
CA THR A 585 5.60 -16.02 21.48
C THR A 585 6.22 -16.21 20.09
N GLU A 586 6.13 -17.41 19.51
CA GLU A 586 6.79 -17.74 18.22
C GLU A 586 6.36 -16.90 16.99
N ASP A 587 5.28 -16.12 17.07
CA ASP A 587 4.71 -15.36 15.93
C ASP A 587 5.51 -14.08 15.55
N GLU A 588 6.48 -13.65 16.37
CA GLU A 588 7.26 -12.41 16.16
C GLU A 588 8.08 -12.39 14.85
N ARG A 589 8.67 -13.53 14.48
CA ARG A 589 9.60 -13.64 13.34
C ARG A 589 8.94 -13.23 12.03
N GLY A 590 7.70 -13.67 11.80
CA GLY A 590 6.99 -13.45 10.55
C GLY A 590 6.74 -11.96 10.27
N PHE A 591 6.41 -11.19 11.30
CA PHE A 591 6.17 -9.76 11.17
C PHE A 591 7.47 -8.96 11.02
N TYR A 592 8.51 -9.25 11.82
CA TYR A 592 9.81 -8.61 11.63
C TYR A 592 10.39 -8.89 10.24
N GLU A 593 10.30 -10.13 9.76
CA GLU A 593 10.72 -10.50 8.40
C GLU A 593 9.93 -9.73 7.33
N SER A 594 8.60 -9.65 7.48
CA SER A 594 7.76 -8.91 6.54
C SER A 594 8.13 -7.43 6.47
N VAL A 595 8.39 -6.80 7.62
CA VAL A 595 8.73 -5.37 7.65
C VAL A 595 10.12 -5.14 7.10
N TRP A 596 11.13 -5.88 7.58
CA TRP A 596 12.52 -5.72 7.16
C TRP A 596 12.70 -5.95 5.66
N ARG A 597 12.06 -6.99 5.10
CA ARG A 597 12.15 -7.25 3.66
C ARG A 597 11.48 -6.16 2.82
N THR A 598 10.45 -5.49 3.36
CA THR A 598 9.70 -4.48 2.61
C THR A 598 10.39 -3.13 2.66
N ASP A 599 10.91 -2.73 3.82
CA ASP A 599 11.58 -1.46 4.05
C ASP A 599 12.81 -1.64 4.95
N ASP A 600 13.99 -1.57 4.33
CA ASP A 600 15.31 -1.71 4.96
C ASP A 600 15.75 -0.44 5.73
N SER A 601 14.92 0.60 5.76
CA SER A 601 15.11 1.75 6.65
C SER A 601 14.53 1.52 8.05
N VAL A 602 13.68 0.50 8.23
CA VAL A 602 13.10 0.15 9.53
C VAL A 602 14.07 -0.70 10.34
N ILE A 603 15.10 -0.04 10.89
CA ILE A 603 16.23 -0.71 11.56
C ILE A 603 15.80 -1.61 12.72
N SER A 604 14.80 -1.21 13.52
CA SER A 604 14.30 -2.06 14.61
C SER A 604 13.85 -3.44 14.13
N ALA A 605 13.37 -3.55 12.88
CA ALA A 605 12.97 -4.82 12.29
C ALA A 605 14.17 -5.73 12.00
N ALA A 606 15.31 -5.19 11.54
CA ALA A 606 16.52 -5.98 11.33
C ALA A 606 17.02 -6.60 12.64
N PHE A 607 17.10 -5.79 13.70
CA PHE A 607 17.59 -6.27 15.00
C PHE A 607 16.59 -7.25 15.65
N GLY A 608 15.28 -6.98 15.57
CA GLY A 608 14.24 -7.91 16.02
C GLY A 608 14.28 -9.25 15.27
N LEU A 609 14.37 -9.21 13.94
CA LEU A 609 14.49 -10.42 13.12
C LEU A 609 15.77 -11.21 13.46
N ALA A 610 16.90 -10.53 13.62
CA ALA A 610 18.15 -11.18 13.98
C ALA A 610 18.09 -11.84 15.36
N ARG A 611 17.39 -11.25 16.33
CA ARG A 611 17.15 -11.86 17.64
C ARG A 611 16.26 -13.10 17.53
N ALA A 612 15.11 -13.00 16.84
CA ALA A 612 14.22 -14.13 16.63
C ALA A 612 14.93 -15.32 15.94
N LEU A 613 15.70 -15.06 14.88
CA LEU A 613 16.51 -16.07 14.19
C LEU A 613 17.59 -16.68 15.10
N SER A 614 18.18 -15.88 15.99
CA SER A 614 19.20 -16.36 16.93
C SER A 614 18.60 -17.29 18.00
N VAL A 615 17.36 -17.02 18.45
CA VAL A 615 16.63 -17.85 19.41
C VAL A 615 16.28 -19.21 18.80
N GLU A 616 15.88 -19.24 17.53
CA GLU A 616 15.62 -20.47 16.77
C GLU A 616 16.90 -21.26 16.40
N GLY A 617 18.09 -20.69 16.66
CA GLY A 617 19.38 -21.30 16.38
C GLY A 617 19.96 -20.99 14.99
N ASP A 618 19.24 -20.26 14.12
CA ASP A 618 19.73 -19.81 12.81
C ASP A 618 20.53 -18.51 12.90
N ARG A 619 21.66 -18.59 13.62
CA ARG A 619 22.60 -17.46 13.80
C ARG A 619 23.22 -16.99 12.49
N THR A 620 23.34 -17.86 11.48
CA THR A 620 23.87 -17.50 10.16
C THR A 620 22.91 -16.57 9.44
N ALA A 621 21.60 -16.87 9.46
CA ALA A 621 20.60 -15.97 8.93
C ALA A 621 20.52 -14.67 9.73
N ALA A 622 20.65 -14.71 11.06
CA ALA A 622 20.66 -13.52 11.90
C ALA A 622 21.80 -12.54 11.51
N VAL A 623 23.01 -13.06 11.32
CA VAL A 623 24.17 -12.26 10.85
C VAL A 623 23.92 -11.71 9.46
N ARG A 624 23.39 -12.50 8.53
CA ARG A 624 23.04 -12.03 7.18
C ARG A 624 22.05 -10.86 7.23
N THR A 625 21.02 -10.95 8.07
CA THR A 625 20.05 -9.87 8.28
C THR A 625 20.71 -8.60 8.81
N LEU A 626 21.61 -8.70 9.79
CA LEU A 626 22.34 -7.54 10.30
C LEU A 626 23.31 -6.96 9.26
N ASP A 627 23.86 -7.80 8.38
CA ASP A 627 24.74 -7.37 7.30
C ASP A 627 23.99 -6.60 6.19
N GLU A 628 22.67 -6.77 6.08
CA GLU A 628 21.80 -6.03 5.17
C GLU A 628 21.52 -4.60 5.65
N VAL A 629 21.86 -4.25 6.91
CA VAL A 629 21.71 -2.89 7.42
C VAL A 629 22.52 -1.91 6.56
N PRO A 630 21.90 -0.86 5.99
CA PRO A 630 22.58 0.05 5.09
C PRO A 630 23.77 0.76 5.74
N ALA A 631 24.87 0.91 4.99
CA ALA A 631 26.07 1.63 5.45
C ALA A 631 25.82 3.13 5.75
N THR A 632 24.74 3.69 5.21
CA THR A 632 24.28 5.06 5.49
C THR A 632 23.56 5.19 6.83
N SER A 633 23.17 4.09 7.48
CA SER A 633 22.50 4.10 8.77
C SER A 633 23.48 4.42 9.89
N ARG A 634 23.07 5.26 10.84
CA ARG A 634 23.81 5.50 12.09
C ARG A 634 24.01 4.23 12.94
N HIS A 635 23.20 3.20 12.70
CA HIS A 635 23.25 1.92 13.40
C HIS A 635 24.08 0.87 12.69
N PHE A 636 24.74 1.21 11.57
CA PHE A 636 25.57 0.27 10.81
C PHE A 636 26.70 -0.33 11.68
N THR A 637 27.44 0.51 12.39
CA THR A 637 28.51 0.07 13.32
C THR A 637 27.94 -0.88 14.37
N THR A 638 26.83 -0.51 15.01
CA THR A 638 26.14 -1.35 15.98
C THR A 638 25.74 -2.70 15.37
N ALA A 639 25.21 -2.74 14.15
CA ALA A 639 24.81 -4.00 13.50
C ALA A 639 26.00 -4.92 13.23
N ARG A 640 27.16 -4.38 12.83
CA ARG A 640 28.39 -5.16 12.61
C ARG A 640 28.94 -5.72 13.92
N LEU A 641 28.92 -4.91 14.97
CA LEU A 641 29.29 -5.32 16.32
C LEU A 641 28.34 -6.40 16.86
N THR A 642 27.03 -6.22 16.70
CA THR A 642 26.02 -7.22 17.07
C THR A 642 26.23 -8.53 16.32
N SER A 643 26.55 -8.47 15.03
CA SER A 643 26.84 -9.68 14.23
C SER A 643 28.02 -10.48 14.80
N ALA A 644 29.11 -9.79 15.20
CA ALA A 644 30.25 -10.44 15.83
C ALA A 644 29.88 -11.09 17.17
N VAL A 645 29.06 -10.41 17.98
CA VAL A 645 28.54 -10.95 19.25
C VAL A 645 27.64 -12.16 19.01
N THR A 646 26.73 -12.12 18.03
CA THR A 646 25.81 -13.22 17.69
C THR A 646 26.54 -14.50 17.26
N LEU A 647 27.71 -14.38 16.62
CA LEU A 647 28.51 -15.54 16.20
C LEU A 647 29.18 -16.28 17.37
N LEU A 648 29.54 -15.55 18.43
CA LEU A 648 30.46 -16.03 19.47
C LEU A 648 29.81 -16.20 20.85
N SER A 649 28.89 -15.32 21.21
CA SER A 649 28.36 -15.24 22.58
C SER A 649 27.50 -16.47 22.95
N GLY A 650 27.70 -16.99 24.17
CA GLY A 650 26.89 -18.06 24.75
C GLY A 650 27.13 -19.46 24.15
N ARG A 651 28.31 -19.71 23.58
CA ARG A 651 28.67 -20.98 22.91
C ARG A 651 29.93 -21.60 23.49
N SER A 652 30.03 -22.93 23.47
CA SER A 652 31.27 -23.64 23.80
C SER A 652 32.25 -23.62 22.63
N SER A 653 33.52 -23.83 22.93
CA SER A 653 34.61 -24.02 21.96
C SER A 653 34.29 -25.07 20.90
N SER A 654 33.57 -26.14 21.27
CA SER A 654 33.16 -27.23 20.38
C SER A 654 32.08 -26.87 19.36
N GLU A 655 31.28 -25.84 19.62
CA GLU A 655 30.23 -25.40 18.68
C GLU A 655 30.76 -24.41 17.64
N ILE A 656 31.74 -23.59 18.03
CA ILE A 656 32.26 -22.50 17.22
C ILE A 656 33.24 -23.05 16.18
N THR A 657 33.07 -22.63 14.93
CA THR A 657 34.03 -22.97 13.85
C THR A 657 35.07 -21.87 13.67
N GLU A 658 36.26 -22.22 13.18
CA GLU A 658 37.30 -21.23 12.80
C GLU A 658 36.74 -20.18 11.84
N ALA A 659 35.91 -20.60 10.88
CA ALA A 659 35.28 -19.71 9.91
C ALA A 659 34.41 -18.63 10.59
N GLN A 660 33.66 -18.99 11.64
CA GLN A 660 32.82 -18.06 12.41
C GLN A 660 33.67 -17.08 13.23
N ILE A 661 34.77 -17.53 13.84
CA ILE A 661 35.71 -16.66 14.56
C ILE A 661 36.32 -15.64 13.61
N ARG A 662 36.76 -16.10 12.43
CA ARG A 662 37.28 -15.22 11.39
C ARG A 662 36.22 -14.24 10.87
N ASP A 663 34.98 -14.69 10.76
CA ASP A 663 33.88 -13.85 10.30
C ASP A 663 33.55 -12.73 11.28
N ALA A 664 33.59 -13.04 12.59
CA ALA A 664 33.49 -12.06 13.66
C ALA A 664 34.69 -11.09 13.65
N ALA A 665 35.92 -11.61 13.53
CA ALA A 665 37.13 -10.80 13.47
C ALA A 665 37.12 -9.80 12.30
N ARG A 666 36.76 -10.24 11.09
CA ARG A 666 36.68 -9.36 9.91
C ARG A 666 35.72 -8.18 10.08
N ARG A 667 34.59 -8.39 10.77
CA ARG A 667 33.61 -7.33 11.02
C ARG A 667 34.13 -6.29 11.99
N VAL A 668 34.87 -6.71 13.01
CA VAL A 668 35.45 -5.82 14.01
C VAL A 668 36.68 -5.09 13.45
N GLU A 669 37.50 -5.77 12.64
CA GLU A 669 38.70 -5.18 12.01
C GLU A 669 38.38 -4.06 11.02
N ALA A 670 37.22 -4.11 10.37
CA ALA A 670 36.76 -3.07 9.46
C ALA A 670 36.35 -1.77 10.17
N LEU A 671 36.22 -1.78 11.50
CA LEU A 671 35.78 -0.63 12.29
C LEU A 671 36.98 0.07 12.94
N PRO A 672 36.99 1.42 13.00
CA PRO A 672 38.07 2.14 13.65
C PRO A 672 37.99 1.98 15.18
N ASP A 673 39.14 1.96 15.85
CA ASP A 673 39.22 1.79 17.32
C ASP A 673 38.58 2.96 18.10
N THR A 674 38.23 4.07 17.43
CA THR A 674 37.52 5.22 18.01
C THR A 674 36.02 4.96 18.23
N GLU A 675 35.44 3.97 17.55
CA GLU A 675 34.02 3.66 17.68
C GLU A 675 33.71 3.04 19.05
N PRO A 676 32.61 3.46 19.72
CA PRO A 676 32.19 2.86 20.97
C PRO A 676 32.02 1.34 20.83
N ARG A 677 32.41 0.61 21.89
CA ARG A 677 32.31 -0.86 21.98
C ARG A 677 33.18 -1.69 21.02
N VAL A 678 34.00 -1.08 20.15
CA VAL A 678 34.95 -1.86 19.33
C VAL A 678 35.95 -2.59 20.21
N LEU A 679 36.54 -1.91 21.20
CA LEU A 679 37.59 -2.48 22.03
C LEU A 679 37.12 -3.69 22.88
N GLN A 680 35.94 -3.60 23.49
CA GLN A 680 35.35 -4.72 24.25
C GLN A 680 35.02 -5.91 23.34
N ILE A 681 34.55 -5.67 22.12
CA ILE A 681 34.24 -6.75 21.17
C ILE A 681 35.53 -7.35 20.58
N ARG A 682 36.60 -6.57 20.39
CA ARG A 682 37.93 -7.11 20.07
C ARG A 682 38.41 -8.06 21.16
N ALA A 683 38.27 -7.68 22.43
CA ALA A 683 38.61 -8.55 23.55
C ALA A 683 37.79 -9.85 23.54
N LEU A 684 36.47 -9.75 23.27
CA LEU A 684 35.58 -10.91 23.14
C LEU A 684 36.01 -11.85 22.01
N VAL A 685 36.31 -11.33 20.82
CA VAL A 685 36.72 -12.13 19.65
C VAL A 685 38.05 -12.84 19.91
N LEU A 686 39.04 -12.12 20.47
CA LEU A 686 40.34 -12.70 20.80
C LEU A 686 40.25 -13.75 21.91
N GLY A 687 39.40 -13.50 22.92
CA GLY A 687 39.11 -14.46 23.98
C GLY A 687 38.47 -15.74 23.45
N ALA A 688 37.42 -15.63 22.63
CA ALA A 688 36.78 -16.78 22.01
C ALA A 688 37.73 -17.57 21.09
N ALA A 689 38.60 -16.87 20.36
CA ALA A 689 39.63 -17.50 19.54
C ALA A 689 40.68 -18.26 20.39
N MET A 690 41.03 -17.72 21.56
CA MET A 690 41.96 -18.32 22.50
C MET A 690 41.37 -19.58 23.13
N ASP A 691 40.10 -19.52 23.57
CA ASP A 691 39.38 -20.66 24.12
C ASP A 691 39.20 -21.76 23.07
N TRP A 692 38.94 -21.39 21.81
CA TRP A 692 38.81 -22.35 20.71
C TRP A 692 40.10 -23.14 20.41
N LEU A 693 41.27 -22.48 20.50
CA LEU A 693 42.59 -23.12 20.31
C LEU A 693 42.93 -24.17 21.37
N THR A 694 42.23 -24.21 22.50
CA THR A 694 42.46 -25.25 23.52
C THR A 694 42.05 -26.64 23.04
N GLU A 695 41.13 -26.72 22.08
CA GLU A 695 40.54 -27.96 21.56
C GLU A 695 40.78 -28.15 20.05
N HIS A 696 41.34 -27.15 19.35
CA HIS A 696 41.45 -27.13 17.89
C HIS A 696 42.77 -26.54 17.39
N GLU A 697 43.16 -26.91 16.16
CA GLU A 697 44.30 -26.32 15.46
C GLU A 697 43.83 -25.28 14.44
N ALA A 698 44.49 -24.12 14.42
CA ALA A 698 44.21 -23.05 13.47
C ALA A 698 44.79 -23.35 12.07
N SER A 699 44.00 -23.06 11.03
CA SER A 699 44.45 -23.10 9.64
C SER A 699 44.97 -21.75 9.11
N THR A 700 44.76 -20.66 9.86
CA THR A 700 45.08 -19.29 9.44
C THR A 700 46.23 -18.68 10.24
N ASN A 701 46.93 -17.70 9.67
CA ASN A 701 48.13 -17.12 10.30
C ASN A 701 47.85 -16.04 11.37
N HIS A 702 46.70 -15.33 11.33
CA HIS A 702 46.41 -14.24 12.26
C HIS A 702 44.91 -13.99 12.48
N ILE A 703 44.56 -13.36 13.61
CA ILE A 703 43.24 -12.83 13.97
C ILE A 703 43.43 -11.41 14.54
N LEU A 704 42.73 -10.42 13.99
CA LEU A 704 42.78 -9.01 14.44
C LEU A 704 44.21 -8.44 14.54
N GLY A 705 45.08 -8.82 13.60
CA GLY A 705 46.50 -8.43 13.55
C GLY A 705 47.44 -9.23 14.44
N PHE A 706 46.95 -10.19 15.24
CA PHE A 706 47.77 -11.03 16.12
C PHE A 706 47.99 -12.42 15.52
N PRO A 707 49.19 -13.03 15.63
CA PRO A 707 49.43 -14.40 15.17
C PRO A 707 48.42 -15.36 15.78
N PHE A 708 47.83 -16.24 14.97
CA PHE A 708 46.78 -17.15 15.43
C PHE A 708 47.40 -18.39 16.12
N THR A 709 48.09 -18.09 17.21
CA THR A 709 48.81 -19.01 18.08
C THR A 709 48.42 -18.68 19.51
N GLU A 710 48.57 -19.63 20.43
CA GLU A 710 48.30 -19.38 21.84
C GLU A 710 49.03 -18.12 22.34
N HIS A 711 50.32 -17.98 21.99
CA HIS A 711 51.13 -16.82 22.37
C HIS A 711 50.57 -15.50 21.79
N GLY A 712 50.26 -15.48 20.49
CA GLY A 712 49.77 -14.28 19.81
C GLY A 712 48.40 -13.81 20.29
N LEU A 713 47.47 -14.75 20.51
CA LEU A 713 46.15 -14.42 21.05
C LEU A 713 46.22 -13.95 22.50
N ARG A 714 47.03 -14.59 23.35
CA ARG A 714 47.26 -14.13 24.73
C ARG A 714 47.80 -12.71 24.78
N LEU A 715 48.75 -12.38 23.90
CA LEU A 715 49.27 -11.02 23.76
C LEU A 715 48.16 -10.04 23.32
N GLY A 716 47.33 -10.44 22.36
CA GLY A 716 46.21 -9.62 21.89
C GLY A 716 45.17 -9.36 22.98
N VAL A 717 44.77 -10.39 23.73
CA VAL A 717 43.84 -10.27 24.87
C VAL A 717 44.45 -9.39 25.96
N GLU A 718 45.72 -9.58 26.32
CA GLU A 718 46.43 -8.72 27.28
C GLU A 718 46.37 -7.25 26.86
N MET A 719 46.69 -6.95 25.58
CA MET A 719 46.67 -5.59 25.06
C MET A 719 45.27 -4.97 25.10
N ALA A 720 44.24 -5.73 24.71
CA ALA A 720 42.85 -5.27 24.74
C ALA A 720 42.38 -4.98 26.18
N LEU A 721 42.66 -5.88 27.13
CA LEU A 721 42.32 -5.70 28.54
C LEU A 721 43.05 -4.51 29.18
N ARG A 722 44.34 -4.31 28.87
CA ARG A 722 45.10 -3.13 29.33
C ARG A 722 44.56 -1.84 28.74
N ALA A 723 44.08 -1.86 27.50
CA ALA A 723 43.44 -0.70 26.89
C ALA A 723 42.09 -0.40 27.55
N LEU A 724 41.26 -1.41 27.83
CA LEU A 724 40.02 -1.26 28.59
C LEU A 724 40.28 -0.72 29.99
N ALA A 725 41.33 -1.19 30.67
CA ALA A 725 41.70 -0.72 32.00
C ALA A 725 42.02 0.78 32.06
N ARG A 726 42.53 1.37 30.96
CA ARG A 726 42.76 2.81 30.86
C ARG A 726 41.46 3.62 30.73
N LEU A 727 40.41 3.02 30.20
CA LEU A 727 39.09 3.63 29.98
C LEU A 727 38.08 3.30 31.08
N ALA A 728 38.42 2.39 32.01
CA ALA A 728 37.53 1.95 33.07
C ALA A 728 37.07 3.13 33.94
N PRO A 729 35.75 3.28 34.20
CA PRO A 729 35.20 4.41 34.94
C PRO A 729 35.52 4.35 36.44
N THR A 730 35.81 3.16 36.97
CA THR A 730 36.12 2.94 38.38
C THR A 730 37.52 2.35 38.56
N GLN A 731 38.19 2.75 39.65
CA GLN A 731 39.50 2.22 40.00
C GLN A 731 39.45 0.72 40.33
N GLU A 732 38.35 0.25 40.94
CA GLU A 732 38.14 -1.15 41.25
C GLU A 732 38.11 -2.01 39.97
N HIS A 733 37.30 -1.62 38.97
CA HIS A 733 37.24 -2.36 37.71
C HIS A 733 38.55 -2.29 36.93
N ARG A 734 39.24 -1.13 36.97
CA ARG A 734 40.60 -1.00 36.43
C ARG A 734 41.55 -2.05 37.00
N TYR A 735 41.54 -2.28 38.32
CA TYR A 735 42.39 -3.30 38.93
C TYR A 735 42.01 -4.70 38.47
N ARG A 736 40.71 -5.04 38.42
CA ARG A 736 40.24 -6.34 37.92
C ARG A 736 40.69 -6.62 36.49
N LEU A 737 40.61 -5.62 35.60
CA LEU A 737 41.08 -5.75 34.22
C LEU A 737 42.59 -5.91 34.14
N VAL A 738 43.37 -5.21 34.97
CA VAL A 738 44.82 -5.36 35.05
C VAL A 738 45.20 -6.76 35.56
N ASP A 739 44.53 -7.27 36.58
CA ASP A 739 44.77 -8.61 37.12
C ASP A 739 44.44 -9.69 36.08
N THR A 740 43.32 -9.53 35.36
CA THR A 740 42.94 -10.42 34.25
C THR A 740 43.97 -10.36 33.12
N ALA A 741 44.46 -9.16 32.76
CA ALA A 741 45.51 -9.01 31.76
C ALA A 741 46.82 -9.67 32.19
N ASN A 742 47.17 -9.61 33.47
CA ASN A 742 48.36 -10.26 34.01
C ASN A 742 48.22 -11.80 34.01
N ALA A 743 47.01 -12.33 34.24
CA ALA A 743 46.74 -13.77 34.21
C ALA A 743 46.79 -14.35 32.79
N VAL A 744 46.37 -13.57 31.78
CA VAL A 744 46.38 -14.01 30.38
C VAL A 744 47.72 -13.80 29.69
N ARG A 745 48.58 -12.90 30.21
CA ARG A 745 49.91 -12.60 29.67
C ARG A 745 50.68 -13.87 29.26
N PRO A 746 51.22 -13.93 28.03
CA PRO A 746 52.03 -15.07 27.61
C PRO A 746 53.32 -15.14 28.42
N MET A 747 53.70 -16.34 28.87
CA MET A 747 54.99 -16.55 29.53
C MET A 747 56.11 -16.24 28.54
N SER A 748 56.98 -15.29 28.89
CA SER A 748 58.18 -15.03 28.11
C SER A 748 59.16 -16.19 28.32
N THR A 749 59.49 -16.91 27.26
CA THR A 749 60.62 -17.84 27.25
C THR A 749 61.91 -17.01 27.16
N PHE A 750 62.41 -16.55 28.32
CA PHE A 750 63.77 -16.05 28.48
C PHE A 750 64.51 -16.90 29.51
#